data_AF-D8SBQ5-F1
#
_entry.id   AF-D8SBQ5-F1
#
_cell.length_a   1.000
_cell.length_b   1.000
_cell.length_c   1.000
_cell.angle_alpha   90.00
_cell.angle_beta   90.00
_cell.angle_gamma   90.00
#
_symmetry.space_group_name_H-M   'P 1'
#
loop_
_entity.id
_entity.type
_entity.pdbx_description
1 polymer ?
#
loop_
_entity_poly.entity_id
_entity_poly.type
_entity_poly.pdbx_seq_one_letter_code
_entity_poly.pdbx_strand_id
1 'polypeptide(L)'
;MIVLIWLLLCITAGAVCVMEKLQESSKTRCWKEDLRCLATMWFGRIKGESHKQRLDSFYSSQANAYDHFRAGFLHGREQMLASCAARLRGSSDLVWVDLGGGTAENVKMMSKYMDLSSFRKIYVVDLCSALCNVAAAKSKRFGWSNVDVIEGDACEFQPRGQAATLVTFSYSLSMIPPFMKVVDKALTYLADDGIMGVTDFYTSAKYDKPNRQHSWLNRWFWRSVFDLDGIDLGPERRTYLEHKLEPVCEFNGSGRIPYVPVLEAPYYIWIGRKIGRHDQNLQRFPIRASDDLEAKRPSSFPPTFLYSLSWEDPREDEKVLDINPSDVVLTLTSGGCNALDLVLQGAKQVVAVDMNPAQSYLLELKRLATTRLSFEDAWKMFGEGVHPTFESLLEKELVPFLSQGAVNFWRKKARYFKDGLYYHGGMGRLIRAVRALARLTRKVLPAKILSKERFIESLVNAPTLQQQRELWYNASACTKRNWLSQAGIFAKMVSFFVTNRFTMWFCAGVCKGQLRLLRKEGNLYNYIVRCLNSTAAYSHLRDSNYFYRCCLTGKFSSNCCPRFLEKENFHKLKTSLAAEECLLIRTATFVEELSKRMYTKVILMDHVDWLEQSDVDVLCKALQAHVIPGGRVIWRSASRSPSYANCIEKSGFKVIQVATSKAYMDRVNMYASFFVAVRVGGLASIKIPIHPSSRLHDHKLDPKEPESPDSVLPAPLWIEI
;
A
#
# COMPACT_ATOMS: atom_id res chain seq x y z
N MET A 1 13.54 -3.65 -42.08
CA MET A 1 12.57 -4.14 -43.09
C MET A 1 12.45 -5.67 -43.07
N ILE A 2 13.54 -6.43 -43.23
CA ILE A 2 13.52 -7.92 -43.22
C ILE A 2 13.02 -8.50 -41.88
N VAL A 3 13.44 -7.95 -40.74
CA VAL A 3 12.96 -8.37 -39.40
C VAL A 3 11.47 -8.07 -39.19
N LEU A 4 10.96 -6.99 -39.79
CA LEU A 4 9.54 -6.62 -39.73
C LEU A 4 8.69 -7.60 -40.55
N ILE A 5 9.17 -7.98 -41.75
CA ILE A 5 8.54 -8.97 -42.62
C ILE A 5 8.54 -10.36 -41.94
N TRP A 6 9.62 -10.71 -41.23
CA TRP A 6 9.71 -11.97 -40.49
C TRP A 6 8.73 -12.02 -39.29
N LEU A 7 8.60 -10.93 -38.53
CA LEU A 7 7.61 -10.80 -37.45
C LEU A 7 6.17 -10.87 -37.98
N LEU A 8 5.87 -10.20 -39.10
CA LEU A 8 4.57 -10.27 -39.78
C LEU A 8 4.25 -11.69 -40.26
N LEU A 9 5.24 -12.40 -40.84
CA LEU A 9 5.08 -13.79 -41.28
C LEU A 9 4.84 -14.76 -40.11
N CYS A 10 5.53 -14.58 -38.98
CA CYS A 10 5.29 -15.37 -37.77
C CYS A 10 3.91 -15.11 -37.15
N ILE A 11 3.43 -13.86 -37.19
CA ILE A 11 2.07 -13.50 -36.74
C ILE A 11 1.02 -14.16 -37.65
N THR A 12 1.23 -14.18 -38.96
CA THR A 12 0.32 -14.85 -39.90
C THR A 12 0.33 -16.38 -39.74
N ALA A 13 1.49 -17.00 -39.50
CA ALA A 13 1.60 -18.44 -39.28
C ALA A 13 1.00 -18.89 -37.93
N GLY A 14 1.17 -18.09 -36.88
CA GLY A 14 0.52 -18.31 -35.58
C GLY A 14 -1.00 -18.17 -35.63
N ALA A 15 -1.52 -17.25 -36.45
CA ALA A 15 -2.95 -17.09 -36.67
C ALA A 15 -3.57 -18.33 -37.34
N VAL A 16 -2.90 -18.94 -38.33
CA VAL A 16 -3.37 -20.15 -39.03
C VAL A 16 -3.47 -21.36 -38.10
N CYS A 17 -2.52 -21.54 -37.17
CA CYS A 17 -2.56 -22.67 -36.23
C CYS A 17 -3.67 -22.54 -35.16
N VAL A 18 -4.07 -21.30 -34.84
CA VAL A 18 -5.23 -21.03 -33.96
C VAL A 18 -6.57 -21.24 -34.71
N MET A 19 -6.58 -21.11 -36.05
CA MET A 19 -7.79 -21.28 -36.87
C MET A 19 -8.32 -22.72 -36.91
N GLU A 20 -7.47 -23.74 -36.82
CA GLU A 20 -7.93 -25.15 -36.86
C GLU A 20 -8.55 -25.64 -35.55
N LYS A 21 -8.38 -24.94 -34.42
CA LYS A 21 -8.82 -25.40 -33.09
C LYS A 21 -10.11 -24.80 -32.55
N LEU A 22 -10.78 -23.88 -33.26
CA LEU A 22 -11.90 -23.09 -32.73
C LEU A 22 -13.24 -23.29 -33.48
N GLN A 23 -13.42 -24.44 -34.13
CA GLN A 23 -14.52 -24.68 -35.07
C GLN A 23 -15.85 -25.15 -34.45
N GLU A 24 -16.21 -24.72 -33.22
CA GLU A 24 -17.52 -25.04 -32.59
C GLU A 24 -18.22 -23.87 -31.87
N SER A 25 -19.47 -23.62 -32.29
CA SER A 25 -20.53 -22.74 -31.74
C SER A 25 -20.38 -21.22 -31.91
N SER A 26 -21.52 -20.54 -32.18
CA SER A 26 -21.94 -19.11 -32.18
C SER A 26 -20.95 -17.92 -32.21
N LYS A 27 -19.68 -18.08 -31.86
CA LYS A 27 -18.58 -17.10 -31.86
C LYS A 27 -18.02 -16.76 -33.25
N THR A 28 -18.34 -17.52 -34.29
CA THR A 28 -17.76 -17.39 -35.64
C THR A 28 -18.15 -16.11 -36.38
N ARG A 29 -19.29 -15.49 -36.04
CA ARG A 29 -19.74 -14.23 -36.66
C ARG A 29 -18.98 -13.01 -36.12
N CYS A 30 -18.74 -12.97 -34.81
CA CYS A 30 -18.01 -11.89 -34.13
C CYS A 30 -16.52 -11.85 -34.54
N TRP A 31 -15.88 -13.01 -34.62
CA TRP A 31 -14.45 -13.11 -34.96
C TRP A 31 -14.07 -12.58 -36.35
N LYS A 32 -14.93 -12.79 -37.37
CA LYS A 32 -14.68 -12.25 -38.72
C LYS A 32 -14.73 -10.73 -38.76
N GLU A 33 -15.58 -10.13 -37.91
CA GLU A 33 -15.73 -8.68 -37.80
C GLU A 33 -14.55 -8.07 -37.02
N ASP A 34 -14.09 -8.73 -35.97
CA ASP A 34 -12.91 -8.34 -35.20
C ASP A 34 -11.61 -8.40 -36.03
N LEU A 35 -11.44 -9.44 -36.85
CA LEU A 35 -10.32 -9.55 -37.79
C LEU A 35 -10.36 -8.50 -38.90
N ARG A 36 -11.56 -8.09 -39.35
CA ARG A 36 -11.69 -6.96 -40.29
C ARG A 36 -11.28 -5.65 -39.64
N CYS A 37 -11.62 -5.42 -38.37
CA CYS A 37 -11.14 -4.26 -37.62
C CYS A 37 -9.61 -4.27 -37.53
N LEU A 38 -9.00 -5.40 -37.17
CA LEU A 38 -7.54 -5.55 -37.17
C LEU A 38 -6.92 -5.32 -38.55
N ALA A 39 -7.43 -5.97 -39.60
CA ALA A 39 -6.88 -5.82 -40.93
C ALA A 39 -6.97 -4.37 -41.42
N THR A 40 -8.04 -3.66 -41.06
CA THR A 40 -8.20 -2.24 -41.39
C THR A 40 -7.26 -1.36 -40.60
N MET A 41 -7.00 -1.67 -39.33
CA MET A 41 -6.00 -0.96 -38.49
C MET A 41 -4.57 -1.16 -39.00
N TRP A 42 -4.20 -2.38 -39.39
CA TRP A 42 -2.83 -2.67 -39.82
C TRP A 42 -2.54 -2.42 -41.31
N PHE A 43 -3.58 -2.48 -42.16
CA PHE A 43 -3.42 -2.42 -43.63
C PHE A 43 -4.38 -1.45 -44.34
N GLY A 44 -5.32 -0.84 -43.62
CA GLY A 44 -6.25 0.13 -44.18
C GLY A 44 -5.57 1.46 -44.46
N ARG A 45 -5.87 2.07 -45.63
CA ARG A 45 -5.48 3.45 -45.91
C ARG A 45 -6.62 4.39 -45.53
N ILE A 46 -6.37 5.29 -44.58
CA ILE A 46 -7.31 6.36 -44.22
C ILE A 46 -7.43 7.32 -45.41
N LYS A 47 -8.66 7.53 -45.91
CA LYS A 47 -8.96 8.42 -47.04
C LYS A 47 -9.76 9.64 -46.55
N GLY A 48 -9.51 10.81 -47.15
CA GLY A 48 -10.24 12.05 -46.84
C GLY A 48 -9.31 13.24 -46.63
N GLU A 49 -9.76 14.44 -47.02
CA GLU A 49 -8.99 15.68 -46.91
C GLU A 49 -9.20 16.35 -45.53
N SER A 50 -10.40 16.25 -44.96
CA SER A 50 -10.70 16.77 -43.63
C SER A 50 -10.55 15.70 -42.53
N HIS A 51 -10.33 16.13 -41.28
CA HIS A 51 -10.25 15.21 -40.13
C HIS A 51 -11.56 14.42 -39.94
N LYS A 52 -12.72 15.06 -40.13
CA LYS A 52 -14.03 14.41 -40.11
C LYS A 52 -14.14 13.29 -41.15
N GLN A 53 -13.78 13.57 -42.40
CA GLN A 53 -13.82 12.57 -43.48
C GLN A 53 -12.91 11.38 -43.20
N ARG A 54 -11.72 11.62 -42.63
CA ARG A 54 -10.78 10.56 -42.24
C ARG A 54 -11.35 9.67 -41.14
N LEU A 55 -11.96 10.25 -40.10
CA LEU A 55 -12.61 9.49 -39.02
C LEU A 55 -13.85 8.74 -39.53
N ASP A 56 -14.69 9.36 -40.36
CA ASP A 56 -15.85 8.71 -40.96
C ASP A 56 -15.44 7.54 -41.86
N SER A 57 -14.40 7.70 -42.67
CA SER A 57 -13.83 6.61 -43.49
C SER A 57 -13.28 5.47 -42.64
N PHE A 58 -12.74 5.77 -41.46
CA PHE A 58 -12.16 4.77 -40.56
C PHE A 58 -13.24 4.01 -39.77
N TYR A 59 -14.28 4.71 -39.28
CA TYR A 59 -15.28 4.15 -38.38
C TYR A 59 -16.55 3.61 -39.06
N SER A 60 -16.93 4.11 -40.23
CA SER A 60 -18.17 3.70 -40.92
C SER A 60 -18.25 2.20 -41.20
N SER A 61 -17.13 1.56 -41.54
CA SER A 61 -17.05 0.11 -41.80
C SER A 61 -17.01 -0.75 -40.53
N GLN A 62 -16.74 -0.14 -39.37
CA GLN A 62 -16.49 -0.82 -38.09
C GLN A 62 -17.58 -0.55 -37.04
N ALA A 63 -18.50 0.38 -37.28
CA ALA A 63 -19.45 0.89 -36.27
C ALA A 63 -20.28 -0.19 -35.54
N ASN A 64 -20.67 -1.28 -36.22
CA ASN A 64 -21.49 -2.35 -35.62
C ASN A 64 -20.68 -3.36 -34.78
N ALA A 65 -19.39 -3.55 -35.07
CA ALA A 65 -18.46 -4.42 -34.33
C ALA A 65 -17.59 -3.64 -33.31
N TYR A 66 -17.70 -2.32 -33.35
CA TYR A 66 -16.88 -1.34 -32.65
C TYR A 66 -16.74 -1.63 -31.16
N ASP A 67 -17.86 -1.94 -30.50
CA ASP A 67 -17.89 -2.11 -29.04
C ASP A 67 -17.20 -3.40 -28.58
N HIS A 68 -17.30 -4.50 -29.33
CA HIS A 68 -16.73 -5.79 -28.94
C HIS A 68 -15.21 -5.81 -29.08
N PHE A 69 -14.70 -5.42 -30.25
CA PHE A 69 -13.27 -5.34 -30.50
C PHE A 69 -12.58 -4.38 -29.52
N ARG A 70 -13.15 -3.17 -29.35
CA ARG A 70 -12.56 -2.14 -28.48
C ARG A 70 -12.69 -2.46 -27.00
N ALA A 71 -13.65 -3.28 -26.57
CA ALA A 71 -13.68 -3.76 -25.18
C ALA A 71 -12.40 -4.54 -24.80
N GLY A 72 -11.81 -5.28 -25.74
CA GLY A 72 -10.55 -6.00 -25.52
C GLY A 72 -9.27 -5.19 -25.76
N PHE A 73 -9.37 -4.03 -26.40
CA PHE A 73 -8.22 -3.20 -26.80
C PHE A 73 -8.08 -1.89 -26.00
N LEU A 74 -9.19 -1.26 -25.65
CA LEU A 74 -9.22 0.02 -24.93
C LEU A 74 -9.27 -0.20 -23.41
N HIS A 75 -8.13 -0.62 -22.88
CA HIS A 75 -7.88 -0.83 -21.45
C HIS A 75 -8.04 0.47 -20.65
N GLY A 76 -8.20 0.43 -19.34
CA GLY A 76 -8.21 1.64 -18.51
C GLY A 76 -9.52 2.45 -18.48
N ARG A 77 -10.42 2.32 -19.47
CA ARG A 77 -11.72 3.04 -19.50
C ARG A 77 -12.55 2.82 -18.24
N GLU A 78 -12.77 1.56 -17.90
CA GLU A 78 -13.57 1.20 -16.74
C GLU A 78 -12.92 1.70 -15.44
N GLN A 79 -11.59 1.61 -15.33
CA GLN A 79 -10.85 2.11 -14.17
C GLN A 79 -10.87 3.64 -14.07
N MET A 80 -10.78 4.36 -15.19
CA MET A 80 -10.89 5.83 -15.24
C MET A 80 -12.28 6.26 -14.74
N LEU A 81 -13.34 5.66 -15.27
CA LEU A 81 -14.71 5.97 -14.89
C LEU A 81 -14.98 5.59 -13.43
N ALA A 82 -14.52 4.43 -12.97
CA ALA A 82 -14.61 4.04 -11.56
C ALA A 82 -13.90 5.05 -10.64
N SER A 83 -12.74 5.55 -11.06
CA SER A 83 -11.96 6.52 -10.28
C SER A 83 -12.58 7.91 -10.26
N CYS A 84 -13.28 8.31 -11.33
CA CYS A 84 -14.09 9.52 -11.37
C CYS A 84 -15.35 9.36 -10.50
N ALA A 85 -16.06 8.24 -10.63
CA ALA A 85 -17.26 7.92 -9.86
C ALA A 85 -16.97 7.90 -8.35
N ALA A 86 -15.86 7.29 -7.93
CA ALA A 86 -15.47 7.23 -6.52
C ALA A 86 -15.27 8.61 -5.88
N ARG A 87 -14.95 9.63 -6.68
CA ARG A 87 -14.78 11.03 -6.27
C ARG A 87 -16.10 11.80 -6.30
N LEU A 88 -16.97 11.49 -7.26
CA LEU A 88 -18.26 12.15 -7.43
C LEU A 88 -19.37 11.59 -6.53
N ARG A 89 -19.17 10.38 -5.97
CA ARG A 89 -20.19 9.67 -5.20
C ARG A 89 -20.75 10.52 -4.07
N GLY A 90 -22.08 10.54 -3.96
CA GLY A 90 -22.82 11.33 -2.96
C GLY A 90 -23.12 12.76 -3.42
N SER A 91 -22.61 13.18 -4.59
CA SER A 91 -22.98 14.46 -5.21
C SER A 91 -24.22 14.29 -6.10
N SER A 92 -24.98 15.37 -6.27
CA SER A 92 -26.13 15.46 -7.17
C SER A 92 -26.01 16.68 -8.08
N ASP A 93 -26.94 16.84 -9.03
CA ASP A 93 -26.93 17.91 -10.03
C ASP A 93 -25.64 17.95 -10.88
N LEU A 94 -25.06 16.77 -11.15
CA LEU A 94 -23.80 16.67 -11.88
C LEU A 94 -23.99 16.90 -13.38
N VAL A 95 -22.99 17.49 -14.02
CA VAL A 95 -22.90 17.63 -15.48
C VAL A 95 -21.65 16.91 -15.97
N TRP A 96 -21.84 15.97 -16.89
CA TRP A 96 -20.76 15.20 -17.52
C TRP A 96 -20.66 15.51 -19.02
N VAL A 97 -19.47 15.84 -19.50
CA VAL A 97 -19.15 15.98 -20.92
C VAL A 97 -18.12 14.92 -21.32
N ASP A 98 -18.50 13.96 -22.15
CA ASP A 98 -17.61 12.92 -22.72
C ASP A 98 -17.19 13.34 -24.14
N LEU A 99 -15.94 13.81 -24.28
CA LEU A 99 -15.40 14.34 -25.53
C LEU A 99 -14.75 13.21 -26.34
N GLY A 100 -15.27 12.98 -27.55
CA GLY A 100 -14.99 11.76 -28.33
C GLY A 100 -15.67 10.53 -27.71
N GLY A 101 -16.92 10.70 -27.28
CA GLY A 101 -17.67 9.67 -26.53
C GLY A 101 -18.14 8.48 -27.38
N GLY A 102 -17.95 8.52 -28.71
CA GLY A 102 -18.23 7.43 -29.63
C GLY A 102 -19.67 6.90 -29.50
N THR A 103 -19.80 5.60 -29.23
CA THR A 103 -21.09 4.89 -29.14
C THR A 103 -21.79 5.07 -27.78
N ALA A 104 -21.37 6.01 -26.94
CA ALA A 104 -21.83 6.20 -25.55
C ALA A 104 -21.62 4.97 -24.63
N GLU A 105 -20.64 4.11 -24.92
CA GLU A 105 -20.36 2.94 -24.06
C GLU A 105 -19.85 3.34 -22.67
N ASN A 106 -19.15 4.48 -22.56
CA ASN A 106 -18.70 5.01 -21.26
C ASN A 106 -19.88 5.30 -20.33
N VAL A 107 -21.01 5.79 -20.85
CA VAL A 107 -22.23 6.06 -20.06
C VAL A 107 -22.76 4.76 -19.44
N LYS A 108 -22.80 3.69 -20.24
CA LYS A 108 -23.18 2.36 -19.76
C LYS A 108 -22.18 1.77 -18.76
N MET A 109 -20.88 2.05 -18.90
CA MET A 109 -19.90 1.62 -17.91
C MET A 109 -20.04 2.40 -16.59
N MET A 110 -20.27 3.71 -16.67
CA MET A 110 -20.45 4.59 -15.51
C MET A 110 -21.65 4.17 -14.64
N SER A 111 -22.74 3.67 -15.26
CA SER A 111 -23.93 3.20 -14.51
C SER A 111 -23.65 2.03 -13.56
N LYS A 112 -22.52 1.33 -13.70
CA LYS A 112 -22.08 0.30 -12.73
C LYS A 112 -21.53 0.89 -11.43
N TYR A 113 -21.12 2.15 -11.44
CA TYR A 113 -20.39 2.80 -10.35
C TYR A 113 -21.15 3.95 -9.71
N MET A 114 -22.07 4.58 -10.46
CA MET A 114 -22.88 5.68 -9.97
C MET A 114 -24.25 5.66 -10.65
N ASP A 115 -25.29 6.04 -9.90
CA ASP A 115 -26.62 6.23 -10.48
C ASP A 115 -26.58 7.39 -11.47
N LEU A 116 -26.99 7.12 -12.71
CA LEU A 116 -27.01 8.12 -13.77
C LEU A 116 -27.98 9.28 -13.44
N SER A 117 -28.97 9.07 -12.57
CA SER A 117 -29.86 10.14 -12.09
C SER A 117 -29.13 11.25 -11.31
N SER A 118 -27.95 10.94 -10.75
CA SER A 118 -27.07 11.92 -10.09
C SER A 118 -26.57 12.98 -11.08
N PHE A 119 -26.53 12.65 -12.37
CA PHE A 119 -26.25 13.59 -13.44
C PHE A 119 -27.53 14.25 -13.92
N ARG A 120 -27.62 15.56 -13.75
CA ARG A 120 -28.63 16.36 -14.43
C ARG A 120 -28.50 16.23 -15.95
N LYS A 121 -27.27 16.21 -16.45
CA LYS A 121 -27.00 16.11 -17.88
C LYS A 121 -25.71 15.39 -18.21
N ILE A 122 -25.76 14.55 -19.24
CA ILE A 122 -24.62 13.85 -19.82
C ILE A 122 -24.56 14.22 -21.30
N TYR A 123 -23.47 14.82 -21.75
CA TYR A 123 -23.22 15.16 -23.14
C TYR A 123 -22.21 14.18 -23.73
N VAL A 124 -22.59 13.47 -24.78
CA VAL A 124 -21.72 12.59 -25.57
C VAL A 124 -21.41 13.33 -26.87
N VAL A 125 -20.19 13.84 -27.00
CA VAL A 125 -19.78 14.66 -28.16
C VAL A 125 -18.86 13.83 -29.04
N ASP A 126 -19.20 13.68 -30.32
CA ASP A 126 -18.36 12.98 -31.29
C ASP A 126 -18.45 13.63 -32.68
N LEU A 127 -17.38 13.53 -33.47
CA LEU A 127 -17.33 14.12 -34.81
C LEU A 127 -17.95 13.19 -35.87
N CYS A 128 -18.04 11.88 -35.58
CA CYS A 128 -18.48 10.86 -36.53
C CYS A 128 -20.00 10.61 -36.44
N SER A 129 -20.73 10.92 -37.51
CA SER A 129 -22.20 10.74 -37.58
C SER A 129 -22.62 9.29 -37.34
N ALA A 130 -21.84 8.31 -37.83
CA ALA A 130 -22.15 6.90 -37.66
C ALA A 130 -22.12 6.47 -36.17
N LEU A 131 -21.13 6.95 -35.41
CA LEU A 131 -21.02 6.66 -33.97
C LEU A 131 -22.12 7.38 -33.18
N CYS A 132 -22.42 8.63 -33.52
CA CYS A 132 -23.54 9.38 -32.93
C CYS A 132 -24.89 8.67 -33.13
N ASN A 133 -25.14 8.11 -34.31
CA ASN A 133 -26.37 7.35 -34.57
C ASN A 133 -26.47 6.11 -33.67
N VAL A 134 -25.36 5.37 -33.49
CA VAL A 134 -25.31 4.22 -32.57
C VAL A 134 -25.52 4.67 -31.12
N ALA A 135 -24.89 5.76 -30.68
CA ALA A 135 -25.07 6.33 -29.34
C ALA A 135 -26.51 6.78 -29.08
N ALA A 136 -27.17 7.41 -30.05
CA ALA A 136 -28.56 7.83 -29.94
C ALA A 136 -29.52 6.63 -29.85
N ALA A 137 -29.30 5.60 -30.68
CA ALA A 137 -30.04 4.36 -30.61
C ALA A 137 -29.83 3.64 -29.27
N LYS A 138 -28.58 3.61 -28.77
CA LYS A 138 -28.23 3.04 -27.45
C LYS A 138 -28.93 3.80 -26.32
N SER A 139 -28.92 5.12 -26.34
CA SER A 139 -29.58 5.96 -25.33
C SER A 139 -31.09 5.71 -25.29
N LYS A 140 -31.76 5.61 -26.44
CA LYS A 140 -33.18 5.22 -26.53
C LYS A 140 -33.42 3.82 -25.99
N ARG A 141 -32.57 2.84 -26.36
CA ARG A 141 -32.70 1.44 -25.93
C ARG A 141 -32.60 1.27 -24.42
N PHE A 142 -31.72 2.02 -23.77
CA PHE A 142 -31.54 1.97 -22.31
C PHE A 142 -32.40 3.00 -21.55
N GLY A 143 -33.22 3.79 -22.25
CA GLY A 143 -34.12 4.77 -21.64
C GLY A 143 -33.41 5.93 -20.95
N TRP A 144 -32.21 6.31 -21.39
CA TRP A 144 -31.47 7.43 -20.80
C TRP A 144 -32.08 8.77 -21.24
N SER A 145 -32.81 9.42 -20.34
CA SER A 145 -33.48 10.71 -20.60
C SER A 145 -32.57 11.93 -20.43
N ASN A 146 -31.45 11.77 -19.73
CA ASN A 146 -30.49 12.82 -19.42
C ASN A 146 -29.23 12.80 -20.31
N VAL A 147 -29.19 11.95 -21.34
CA VAL A 147 -28.06 11.82 -22.28
C VAL A 147 -28.36 12.53 -23.59
N ASP A 148 -27.57 13.55 -23.93
CA ASP A 148 -27.60 14.22 -25.23
C ASP A 148 -26.40 13.78 -26.07
N VAL A 149 -26.68 13.23 -27.25
CA VAL A 149 -25.66 12.90 -28.25
C VAL A 149 -25.52 14.07 -29.20
N ILE A 150 -24.31 14.62 -29.30
CA ILE A 150 -23.98 15.82 -30.07
C ILE A 150 -22.97 15.45 -31.15
N GLU A 151 -23.40 15.55 -32.41
CA GLU A 151 -22.46 15.52 -33.53
C GLU A 151 -21.77 16.89 -33.65
N GLY A 152 -20.48 16.97 -33.35
CA GLY A 152 -19.75 18.24 -33.37
C GLY A 152 -18.26 18.11 -33.04
N ASP A 153 -17.51 19.16 -33.35
CA ASP A 153 -16.09 19.26 -33.00
C ASP A 153 -15.94 19.54 -31.49
N ALA A 154 -15.22 18.66 -30.79
CA ALA A 154 -14.89 18.82 -29.38
C ALA A 154 -14.16 20.15 -29.08
N CYS A 155 -13.42 20.70 -30.05
CA CYS A 155 -12.70 21.98 -29.91
C CYS A 155 -13.62 23.20 -29.88
N GLU A 156 -14.88 23.05 -30.28
CA GLU A 156 -15.88 24.13 -30.37
C GLU A 156 -17.06 23.91 -29.43
N PHE A 157 -17.25 22.68 -28.96
CA PHE A 157 -18.35 22.31 -28.08
C PHE A 157 -18.36 23.12 -26.77
N GLN A 158 -19.58 23.39 -26.30
CA GLN A 158 -19.83 23.95 -24.97
C GLN A 158 -21.17 23.40 -24.44
N PRO A 159 -21.23 22.91 -23.19
CA PRO A 159 -22.48 22.46 -22.59
C PRO A 159 -23.45 23.64 -22.44
N ARG A 160 -24.75 23.39 -22.64
CA ARG A 160 -25.78 24.39 -22.41
C ARG A 160 -26.02 24.54 -20.91
N GLY A 161 -25.79 25.74 -20.37
CA GLY A 161 -26.10 26.07 -18.98
C GLY A 161 -24.89 25.95 -18.03
N GLN A 162 -25.01 25.09 -17.00
CA GLN A 162 -24.07 24.98 -15.88
C GLN A 162 -22.70 24.42 -16.29
N ALA A 163 -21.70 24.70 -15.44
CA ALA A 163 -20.35 24.18 -15.59
C ALA A 163 -20.30 22.65 -15.45
N ALA A 164 -19.42 22.00 -16.20
CA ALA A 164 -19.23 20.56 -16.19
C ALA A 164 -18.48 20.13 -14.92
N THR A 165 -19.11 19.27 -14.11
CA THR A 165 -18.47 18.64 -12.94
C THR A 165 -17.50 17.52 -13.32
N LEU A 166 -17.69 16.92 -14.50
CA LEU A 166 -16.85 15.87 -15.06
C LEU A 166 -16.65 16.12 -16.55
N VAL A 167 -15.39 16.14 -17.00
CA VAL A 167 -15.03 16.06 -18.42
C VAL A 167 -14.21 14.79 -18.63
N THR A 168 -14.52 14.00 -19.65
CA THR A 168 -13.75 12.79 -19.96
C THR A 168 -13.21 12.79 -21.39
N PHE A 169 -12.00 12.26 -21.54
CA PHE A 169 -11.39 11.88 -22.81
C PHE A 169 -11.02 10.40 -22.74
N SER A 170 -11.73 9.56 -23.49
CA SER A 170 -11.51 8.11 -23.50
C SER A 170 -10.97 7.68 -24.87
N TYR A 171 -9.65 7.59 -24.98
CA TYR A 171 -8.93 7.29 -26.22
C TYR A 171 -9.24 8.26 -27.35
N SER A 172 -9.57 9.51 -27.01
CA SER A 172 -9.95 10.56 -27.94
C SER A 172 -8.90 11.67 -28.04
N LEU A 173 -8.14 11.95 -26.97
CA LEU A 173 -7.16 13.04 -26.95
C LEU A 173 -5.98 12.76 -27.89
N SER A 174 -5.55 11.50 -28.01
CA SER A 174 -4.57 11.04 -29.00
C SER A 174 -5.04 11.20 -30.44
N MET A 175 -6.35 11.22 -30.68
CA MET A 175 -6.96 11.36 -32.00
C MET A 175 -7.27 12.80 -32.41
N ILE A 176 -7.29 13.75 -31.47
CA ILE A 176 -7.58 15.17 -31.74
C ILE A 176 -6.27 15.91 -32.06
N PRO A 177 -6.03 16.37 -33.31
CA PRO A 177 -4.79 17.07 -33.65
C PRO A 177 -4.56 18.37 -32.86
N PRO A 178 -5.54 19.29 -32.71
CA PRO A 178 -5.38 20.48 -31.87
C PRO A 178 -5.69 20.17 -30.39
N PHE A 179 -5.02 19.18 -29.81
CA PHE A 179 -5.29 18.71 -28.45
C PHE A 179 -5.18 19.81 -27.38
N MET A 180 -4.31 20.80 -27.58
CA MET A 180 -4.20 21.96 -26.67
C MET A 180 -5.49 22.80 -26.67
N LYS A 181 -6.07 23.05 -27.86
CA LYS A 181 -7.30 23.83 -28.02
C LYS A 181 -8.47 23.15 -27.33
N VAL A 182 -8.62 21.83 -27.47
CA VAL A 182 -9.72 21.10 -26.81
C VAL A 182 -9.58 21.08 -25.29
N VAL A 183 -8.34 20.94 -24.78
CA VAL A 183 -8.09 21.02 -23.33
C VAL A 183 -8.41 22.42 -22.82
N ASP A 184 -7.92 23.47 -23.47
CA ASP A 184 -8.20 24.86 -23.07
C ASP A 184 -9.70 25.17 -23.13
N LYS A 185 -10.39 24.74 -24.19
CA LYS A 185 -11.83 24.88 -24.33
C LYS A 185 -12.57 24.15 -23.20
N ALA A 186 -12.20 22.91 -22.89
CA ALA A 186 -12.79 22.14 -21.80
C ALA A 186 -12.64 22.83 -20.44
N LEU A 187 -11.51 23.48 -20.19
CA LEU A 187 -11.27 24.21 -18.95
C LEU A 187 -12.17 25.44 -18.78
N THR A 188 -12.63 26.06 -19.88
CA THR A 188 -13.52 27.24 -19.82
C THR A 188 -14.88 26.93 -19.18
N TYR A 189 -15.36 25.70 -19.31
CA TYR A 189 -16.64 25.27 -18.76
C TYR A 189 -16.51 24.19 -17.68
N LEU A 190 -15.30 23.74 -17.34
CA LEU A 190 -15.08 22.85 -16.20
C LEU A 190 -15.44 23.62 -14.91
N ALA A 191 -16.23 23.00 -14.05
CA ALA A 191 -16.56 23.55 -12.73
C ALA A 191 -15.29 23.75 -11.89
N ASP A 192 -15.36 24.61 -10.88
CA ASP A 192 -14.20 24.90 -10.02
C ASP A 192 -13.78 23.70 -9.17
N ASP A 193 -14.72 22.87 -8.74
CA ASP A 193 -14.50 21.57 -8.10
C ASP A 193 -14.59 20.39 -9.10
N GLY A 194 -14.64 20.70 -10.40
CA GLY A 194 -14.75 19.75 -11.49
C GLY A 194 -13.47 18.93 -11.67
N ILE A 195 -13.63 17.72 -12.23
CA ILE A 195 -12.51 16.84 -12.58
C ILE A 195 -12.46 16.52 -14.06
N MET A 196 -11.25 16.33 -14.58
CA MET A 196 -11.00 15.86 -15.92
C MET A 196 -10.40 14.46 -15.87
N GLY A 197 -11.10 13.46 -16.43
CA GLY A 197 -10.62 12.09 -16.56
C GLY A 197 -10.10 11.82 -17.96
N VAL A 198 -8.90 11.26 -18.08
CA VAL A 198 -8.29 10.91 -19.36
C VAL A 198 -7.79 9.48 -19.29
N THR A 199 -8.14 8.67 -20.29
CA THR A 199 -7.50 7.39 -20.55
C THR A 199 -7.06 7.38 -22.00
N ASP A 200 -5.80 7.08 -22.26
CA ASP A 200 -5.29 7.08 -23.64
C ASP A 200 -4.03 6.23 -23.78
N PHE A 201 -3.66 5.95 -25.02
CA PHE A 201 -2.34 5.41 -25.34
C PHE A 201 -1.28 6.49 -25.20
N TYR A 202 -0.04 6.09 -24.90
CA TYR A 202 1.06 7.05 -24.80
C TYR A 202 2.43 6.44 -25.05
N THR A 203 3.38 7.30 -25.34
CA THR A 203 4.81 7.01 -25.20
C THR A 203 5.46 8.05 -24.30
N SER A 204 6.44 7.61 -23.51
CA SER A 204 7.14 8.49 -22.58
C SER A 204 8.00 9.52 -23.31
N ALA A 205 8.33 10.62 -22.63
CA ALA A 205 9.39 11.52 -23.07
C ALA A 205 10.76 10.81 -23.08
N LYS A 206 11.80 11.51 -23.60
CA LYS A 206 13.19 10.98 -23.59
C LYS A 206 13.60 10.59 -22.17
N TYR A 207 13.36 11.52 -21.24
CA TYR A 207 13.52 11.37 -19.80
C TYR A 207 12.19 11.69 -19.15
N ASP A 208 11.70 10.77 -18.33
CA ASP A 208 10.37 10.85 -17.77
C ASP A 208 10.29 10.24 -16.36
N LYS A 209 9.12 10.35 -15.71
CA LYS A 209 8.89 9.77 -14.38
C LYS A 209 9.11 8.24 -14.41
N PRO A 210 9.69 7.63 -13.35
CA PRO A 210 10.01 6.20 -13.32
C PRO A 210 8.85 5.25 -13.67
N ASN A 211 7.63 5.60 -13.27
CA ASN A 211 6.41 4.80 -13.48
C ASN A 211 5.83 4.90 -14.90
N ARG A 212 6.34 5.80 -15.75
CA ARG A 212 5.90 5.96 -17.15
C ARG A 212 7.03 5.91 -18.17
N GLN A 213 8.27 5.69 -17.74
CA GLN A 213 9.44 5.67 -18.61
C GLN A 213 9.45 4.45 -19.53
N HIS A 214 9.53 4.68 -20.85
CA HIS A 214 9.70 3.62 -21.85
C HIS A 214 11.15 3.51 -22.31
N SER A 215 11.52 2.31 -22.79
CA SER A 215 12.76 2.10 -23.55
C SER A 215 12.70 2.82 -24.89
N TRP A 216 13.86 3.07 -25.50
CA TRP A 216 13.93 3.64 -26.84
C TRP A 216 13.12 2.83 -27.86
N LEU A 217 13.25 1.50 -27.83
CA LEU A 217 12.53 0.60 -28.74
C LEU A 217 11.02 0.70 -28.57
N ASN A 218 10.50 0.72 -27.33
CA ASN A 218 9.07 0.85 -27.08
C ASN A 218 8.52 2.19 -27.58
N ARG A 219 9.25 3.29 -27.37
CA ARG A 219 8.83 4.61 -27.88
C ARG A 219 8.77 4.64 -29.39
N TRP A 220 9.84 4.18 -30.05
CA TRP A 220 9.91 4.15 -31.51
C TRP A 220 8.81 3.25 -32.09
N PHE A 221 8.73 2.00 -31.61
CA PHE A 221 7.79 1.01 -32.13
C PHE A 221 6.34 1.49 -32.02
N TRP A 222 5.90 1.90 -30.82
CA TRP A 222 4.50 2.26 -30.63
C TRP A 222 4.11 3.55 -31.34
N ARG A 223 4.99 4.56 -31.38
CA ARG A 223 4.74 5.75 -32.20
C ARG A 223 4.59 5.39 -33.67
N SER A 224 5.54 4.63 -34.23
CA SER A 224 5.47 4.25 -35.65
C SER A 224 4.24 3.41 -36.00
N VAL A 225 3.78 2.53 -35.11
CA VAL A 225 2.57 1.73 -35.35
C VAL A 225 1.32 2.60 -35.37
N PHE A 226 1.14 3.46 -34.35
CA PHE A 226 -0.07 4.28 -34.23
C PHE A 226 -0.09 5.51 -35.15
N ASP A 227 1.07 6.01 -35.57
CA ASP A 227 1.19 7.08 -36.57
C ASP A 227 0.55 6.65 -37.92
N LEU A 228 0.56 5.34 -38.24
CA LEU A 228 -0.11 4.81 -39.44
C LEU A 228 -1.64 4.97 -39.38
N ASP A 229 -2.21 4.94 -38.18
CA ASP A 229 -3.64 5.12 -37.92
C ASP A 229 -4.01 6.60 -37.67
N GLY A 230 -3.05 7.53 -37.78
CA GLY A 230 -3.26 8.94 -37.46
C GLY A 230 -3.50 9.20 -35.96
N ILE A 231 -3.09 8.28 -35.09
CA ILE A 231 -3.18 8.39 -33.64
C ILE A 231 -1.80 8.78 -33.11
N ASP A 232 -1.70 9.95 -32.50
CA ASP A 232 -0.41 10.46 -32.03
C ASP A 232 -0.23 10.18 -30.53
N LEU A 233 0.76 9.34 -30.24
CA LEU A 233 1.12 8.86 -28.90
C LEU A 233 2.16 9.73 -28.20
N GLY A 234 2.47 10.91 -28.74
CA GLY A 234 3.47 11.80 -28.19
C GLY A 234 3.20 12.17 -26.71
N PRO A 235 4.27 12.32 -25.90
CA PRO A 235 4.15 12.67 -24.48
C PRO A 235 3.50 14.04 -24.22
N GLU A 236 3.47 14.90 -25.24
CA GLU A 236 3.06 16.31 -25.16
C GLU A 236 1.63 16.46 -24.64
N ARG A 237 0.73 15.52 -24.98
CA ARG A 237 -0.66 15.50 -24.48
C ARG A 237 -0.71 15.44 -22.97
N ARG A 238 0.03 14.48 -22.40
CA ARG A 238 0.09 14.31 -20.95
C ARG A 238 0.84 15.46 -20.28
N THR A 239 1.94 15.92 -20.86
CA THR A 239 2.66 17.08 -20.32
C THR A 239 1.79 18.33 -20.29
N TYR A 240 0.96 18.56 -21.33
CA TYR A 240 0.07 19.72 -21.37
C TYR A 240 -1.06 19.63 -20.33
N LEU A 241 -1.63 18.43 -20.14
CA LEU A 241 -2.59 18.19 -19.07
C LEU A 241 -1.99 18.53 -17.70
N GLU A 242 -0.79 18.03 -17.40
CA GLU A 242 -0.08 18.30 -16.13
C GLU A 242 0.38 19.76 -15.98
N HIS A 243 0.52 20.49 -17.09
CA HIS A 243 0.83 21.93 -17.07
C HIS A 243 -0.40 22.78 -16.72
N LYS A 244 -1.59 22.40 -17.18
CA LYS A 244 -2.83 23.16 -16.97
C LYS A 244 -3.63 22.74 -15.74
N LEU A 245 -3.45 21.51 -15.28
CA LEU A 245 -4.24 20.88 -14.23
C LEU A 245 -3.32 20.20 -13.21
N GLU A 246 -3.74 20.20 -11.95
CA GLU A 246 -3.10 19.44 -10.88
C GLU A 246 -3.48 17.95 -10.99
N PRO A 247 -2.51 17.01 -11.02
CA PRO A 247 -2.80 15.58 -11.09
C PRO A 247 -3.38 15.05 -9.77
N VAL A 248 -4.60 14.51 -9.82
CA VAL A 248 -5.33 13.92 -8.69
C VAL A 248 -5.14 12.42 -8.60
N CYS A 249 -5.11 11.71 -9.73
CA CYS A 249 -4.86 10.26 -9.82
C CYS A 249 -4.08 9.97 -11.09
N GLU A 250 -3.14 9.03 -11.06
CA GLU A 250 -2.53 8.50 -12.26
C GLU A 250 -2.23 7.01 -12.15
N PHE A 251 -2.42 6.31 -13.27
CA PHE A 251 -2.02 4.92 -13.44
C PHE A 251 -1.44 4.73 -14.84
N ASN A 252 -0.35 3.98 -14.97
CA ASN A 252 0.29 3.64 -16.23
C ASN A 252 0.42 2.13 -16.34
N GLY A 253 0.08 1.57 -17.50
CA GLY A 253 0.16 0.14 -17.74
C GLY A 253 0.30 -0.21 -19.21
N SER A 254 0.32 -1.50 -19.49
CA SER A 254 0.28 -2.04 -20.84
C SER A 254 -0.87 -3.02 -20.96
N GLY A 255 -1.54 -3.02 -22.10
CA GLY A 255 -2.72 -3.83 -22.35
C GLY A 255 -2.59 -4.63 -23.64
N ARG A 256 -3.04 -5.88 -23.61
CA ARG A 256 -2.94 -6.78 -24.77
C ARG A 256 -3.75 -6.27 -25.95
N ILE A 257 -3.22 -6.48 -27.14
CA ILE A 257 -3.97 -6.27 -28.37
C ILE A 257 -4.79 -7.53 -28.67
N PRO A 258 -6.10 -7.43 -28.93
CA PRO A 258 -6.91 -8.58 -29.32
C PRO A 258 -6.25 -9.35 -30.48
N TYR A 259 -6.21 -10.68 -30.36
CA TYR A 259 -5.63 -11.60 -31.36
C TYR A 259 -4.12 -11.47 -31.62
N VAL A 260 -3.41 -10.58 -30.93
CA VAL A 260 -1.95 -10.44 -31.01
C VAL A 260 -1.34 -10.65 -29.61
N PRO A 261 -1.19 -11.92 -29.17
CA PRO A 261 -0.91 -12.24 -27.77
C PRO A 261 0.48 -11.80 -27.27
N VAL A 262 1.38 -11.40 -28.17
CA VAL A 262 2.77 -11.02 -27.85
C VAL A 262 2.93 -9.51 -27.63
N LEU A 263 1.99 -8.70 -28.11
CA LEU A 263 2.09 -7.23 -28.07
C LEU A 263 1.13 -6.63 -27.03
N GLU A 264 1.68 -5.74 -26.19
CA GLU A 264 0.93 -4.99 -25.19
C GLU A 264 1.13 -3.48 -25.39
N ALA A 265 0.08 -2.78 -25.79
CA ALA A 265 0.10 -1.35 -26.05
C ALA A 265 0.10 -0.56 -24.72
N PRO A 266 0.98 0.43 -24.56
CA PRO A 266 1.05 1.26 -23.36
C PRO A 266 -0.14 2.22 -23.29
N TYR A 267 -0.82 2.22 -22.14
CA TYR A 267 -1.92 3.15 -21.85
C TYR A 267 -1.76 3.78 -20.48
N TYR A 268 -2.40 4.91 -20.29
CA TYR A 268 -2.49 5.58 -18.99
C TYR A 268 -3.93 5.89 -18.62
N ILE A 269 -4.16 6.05 -17.33
CA ILE A 269 -5.34 6.66 -16.72
C ILE A 269 -4.86 7.87 -15.95
N TRP A 270 -5.59 8.96 -16.04
CA TRP A 270 -5.28 10.17 -15.32
C TRP A 270 -6.52 10.95 -14.98
N ILE A 271 -6.49 11.56 -13.80
CA ILE A 271 -7.52 12.47 -13.34
C ILE A 271 -6.82 13.73 -12.88
N GLY A 272 -7.26 14.87 -13.37
CA GLY A 272 -6.78 16.19 -12.94
C GLY A 272 -7.91 17.12 -12.50
N ARG A 273 -7.52 18.20 -11.82
CA ARG A 273 -8.41 19.31 -11.41
C ARG A 273 -7.72 20.66 -11.62
N LYS A 274 -8.47 21.76 -11.57
CA LYS A 274 -7.89 23.12 -11.71
C LYS A 274 -6.86 23.40 -10.60
N ILE A 275 -5.77 24.06 -10.97
CA ILE A 275 -4.68 24.44 -10.05
C ILE A 275 -5.16 25.55 -9.08
N GLY A 276 -4.72 25.49 -7.82
CA GLY A 276 -4.88 26.60 -6.85
C GLY A 276 -6.15 26.57 -5.99
N ARG A 277 -6.84 25.43 -5.86
CA ARG A 277 -8.04 25.28 -5.01
C ARG A 277 -7.99 24.06 -4.11
N HIS A 278 -7.01 24.01 -3.21
CA HIS A 278 -6.73 22.85 -2.36
C HIS A 278 -7.81 22.60 -1.28
N ASP A 279 -8.54 23.64 -0.85
CA ASP A 279 -9.43 23.56 0.32
C ASP A 279 -10.87 23.11 0.00
N GLN A 280 -11.23 23.02 -1.27
CA GLN A 280 -12.59 22.66 -1.68
C GLN A 280 -12.71 21.13 -1.75
N ASN A 281 -13.30 20.54 -0.70
CA ASN A 281 -13.80 19.16 -0.66
C ASN A 281 -12.73 18.04 -0.50
N LEU A 282 -12.03 18.03 0.65
CA LEU A 282 -11.05 17.00 1.03
C LEU A 282 -11.59 15.56 1.03
N GLN A 283 -12.91 15.37 1.16
CA GLN A 283 -13.53 14.04 1.03
C GLN A 283 -13.43 13.50 -0.41
N ARG A 284 -13.58 14.39 -1.40
CA ARG A 284 -13.45 14.08 -2.83
C ARG A 284 -11.98 14.01 -3.27
N PHE A 285 -11.14 14.83 -2.67
CA PHE A 285 -9.71 14.95 -2.97
C PHE A 285 -8.86 14.76 -1.73
N PRO A 286 -8.77 13.54 -1.18
CA PRO A 286 -7.95 13.30 -0.01
C PRO A 286 -6.50 13.62 -0.33
N ILE A 287 -5.82 14.30 0.59
CA ILE A 287 -4.39 14.57 0.47
C ILE A 287 -3.67 13.22 0.31
N ARG A 288 -2.81 13.13 -0.71
CA ARG A 288 -2.03 11.92 -0.96
C ARG A 288 -0.99 11.78 0.15
N ALA A 289 -0.99 10.65 0.84
CA ALA A 289 0.02 10.39 1.85
C ALA A 289 1.37 10.01 1.22
N SER A 290 1.38 9.45 0.00
CA SER A 290 2.59 9.04 -0.71
C SER A 290 2.75 9.83 -2.01
N ASP A 291 3.92 10.44 -2.17
CA ASP A 291 4.36 11.05 -3.44
C ASP A 291 5.00 10.00 -4.37
N ASP A 292 5.45 8.87 -3.80
CA ASP A 292 6.07 7.80 -4.56
C ASP A 292 5.02 7.03 -5.35
N LEU A 293 4.99 7.28 -6.65
CA LEU A 293 4.06 6.63 -7.57
C LEU A 293 4.42 5.15 -7.76
N GLU A 294 5.71 4.85 -7.93
CA GLU A 294 6.22 3.48 -8.03
C GLU A 294 7.68 3.41 -7.55
N ALA A 295 7.89 2.81 -6.38
CA ALA A 295 9.21 2.62 -5.82
C ALA A 295 9.78 1.24 -6.17
N LYS A 296 11.05 1.21 -6.58
CA LYS A 296 11.76 -0.04 -6.90
C LYS A 296 12.19 -0.74 -5.61
N ARG A 297 11.71 -1.96 -5.42
CA ARG A 297 12.16 -2.83 -4.33
C ARG A 297 13.66 -3.14 -4.44
N PRO A 298 14.47 -2.91 -3.40
CA PRO A 298 15.85 -3.38 -3.37
C PRO A 298 15.91 -4.91 -3.45
N SER A 299 16.89 -5.46 -4.17
CA SER A 299 17.01 -6.91 -4.41
C SER A 299 17.13 -7.74 -3.13
N SER A 300 17.67 -7.15 -2.06
CA SER A 300 17.87 -7.75 -0.73
C SER A 300 16.58 -8.00 0.08
N PHE A 301 15.47 -7.36 -0.27
CA PHE A 301 14.17 -7.52 0.41
C PHE A 301 13.26 -8.51 -0.30
N PRO A 302 12.38 -9.27 0.39
CA PRO A 302 11.42 -10.12 -0.29
C PRO A 302 10.39 -9.31 -1.11
N PRO A 303 9.76 -9.90 -2.15
CA PRO A 303 8.69 -9.24 -2.94
C PRO A 303 7.34 -9.20 -2.18
N THR A 304 7.39 -8.85 -0.90
CA THR A 304 6.28 -8.73 0.06
C THR A 304 6.78 -7.98 1.30
N PHE A 305 5.86 -7.58 2.20
CA PHE A 305 6.23 -6.98 3.48
C PHE A 305 6.94 -8.00 4.38
N LEU A 306 7.85 -7.53 5.23
CA LEU A 306 8.48 -8.40 6.25
C LEU A 306 7.53 -8.64 7.41
N TYR A 307 6.91 -7.55 7.88
CA TYR A 307 6.05 -7.53 9.05
C TYR A 307 4.67 -6.95 8.73
N SER A 308 3.60 -7.62 9.15
CA SER A 308 2.21 -7.12 9.05
C SER A 308 1.81 -6.23 10.23
N LEU A 309 2.63 -6.22 11.28
CA LEU A 309 2.48 -5.52 12.55
C LEU A 309 3.86 -5.01 12.99
N SER A 310 3.93 -3.80 13.55
CA SER A 310 5.15 -3.31 14.20
C SER A 310 5.37 -4.06 15.50
N TRP A 311 6.58 -4.61 15.73
CA TRP A 311 6.92 -5.38 16.93
C TRP A 311 7.52 -4.49 18.03
N GLU A 312 6.93 -3.31 18.23
CA GLU A 312 7.31 -2.36 19.28
C GLU A 312 6.05 -1.84 19.97
N ASP A 313 6.08 -1.80 21.30
CA ASP A 313 4.91 -1.45 22.09
C ASP A 313 4.68 0.07 22.13
N PRO A 314 3.64 0.61 21.47
CA PRO A 314 3.40 2.05 21.46
C PRO A 314 3.07 2.60 22.87
N ARG A 315 2.61 1.76 23.81
CA ARG A 315 2.32 2.20 25.18
C ARG A 315 3.57 2.60 25.95
N GLU A 316 4.70 1.98 25.66
CA GLU A 316 5.98 2.36 26.28
C GLU A 316 6.62 3.54 25.54
N ASP A 317 6.40 3.63 24.22
CA ASP A 317 6.85 4.78 23.43
C ASP A 317 6.14 6.08 23.88
N GLU A 318 4.83 6.03 24.11
CA GLU A 318 4.01 7.18 24.55
C GLU A 318 4.54 7.82 25.85
N LYS A 319 4.97 7.00 26.81
CA LYS A 319 5.52 7.47 28.10
C LYS A 319 6.79 8.31 27.96
N VAL A 320 7.56 8.09 26.90
CA VAL A 320 8.87 8.74 26.71
C VAL A 320 8.88 9.74 25.56
N LEU A 321 7.97 9.62 24.60
CA LEU A 321 7.90 10.54 23.47
C LEU A 321 7.18 11.83 23.82
N ASP A 322 6.10 11.77 24.62
CA ASP A 322 5.32 12.94 25.03
C ASP A 322 4.88 13.75 23.80
N ILE A 323 4.06 13.10 22.96
CA ILE A 323 3.58 13.62 21.68
C ILE A 323 2.57 14.75 21.91
N ASN A 324 2.70 15.82 21.11
CA ASN A 324 1.80 16.97 21.15
C ASN A 324 1.47 17.50 19.73
N PRO A 325 0.48 18.41 19.59
CA PRO A 325 0.03 18.96 18.30
C PRO A 325 1.04 19.81 17.53
N SER A 326 2.22 20.09 18.08
CA SER A 326 3.31 20.76 17.36
C SER A 326 4.38 19.79 16.83
N ASP A 327 4.29 18.50 17.20
CA ASP A 327 5.34 17.54 16.91
C ASP A 327 5.36 17.08 15.45
N VAL A 328 6.58 17.04 14.91
CA VAL A 328 6.90 16.42 13.62
C VAL A 328 7.73 15.18 13.90
N VAL A 329 7.17 14.02 13.60
CA VAL A 329 7.69 12.71 14.03
C VAL A 329 8.21 11.94 12.82
N LEU A 330 9.44 11.43 12.88
CA LEU A 330 9.96 10.46 11.92
C LEU A 330 9.90 9.06 12.53
N THR A 331 9.36 8.08 11.80
CA THR A 331 9.36 6.66 12.20
C THR A 331 9.61 5.77 11.00
N LEU A 332 10.19 4.59 11.24
CA LEU A 332 10.12 3.53 10.25
C LEU A 332 8.67 3.03 10.09
N THR A 333 8.27 2.73 8.85
CA THR A 333 6.90 2.28 8.56
C THR A 333 6.62 0.94 9.22
N SER A 334 7.46 -0.07 9.02
CA SER A 334 7.24 -1.42 9.54
C SER A 334 5.81 -1.92 9.19
N GLY A 335 5.04 -2.41 10.16
CA GLY A 335 3.63 -2.79 9.93
C GLY A 335 2.66 -1.61 9.83
N GLY A 336 3.10 -0.37 10.05
CA GLY A 336 2.31 0.85 9.93
C GLY A 336 1.35 1.15 11.10
N CYS A 337 1.17 0.22 12.05
CA CYS A 337 0.26 0.43 13.18
C CYS A 337 0.76 1.53 14.14
N ASN A 338 2.07 1.61 14.39
CA ASN A 338 2.62 2.64 15.28
C ASN A 338 2.59 4.02 14.60
N ALA A 339 2.74 4.09 13.27
CA ALA A 339 2.56 5.35 12.55
C ALA A 339 1.13 5.90 12.70
N LEU A 340 0.11 5.04 12.61
CA LEU A 340 -1.28 5.43 12.87
C LEU A 340 -1.52 5.78 14.34
N ASP A 341 -0.83 5.11 15.27
CA ASP A 341 -0.91 5.42 16.70
C ASP A 341 -0.36 6.82 17.02
N LEU A 342 0.75 7.23 16.39
CA LEU A 342 1.30 8.58 16.53
C LEU A 342 0.35 9.67 16.01
N VAL A 343 -0.35 9.40 14.90
CA VAL A 343 -1.41 10.29 14.41
C VAL A 343 -2.55 10.37 15.43
N LEU A 344 -2.95 9.24 16.01
CA LEU A 344 -3.99 9.19 17.04
C LEU A 344 -3.60 9.94 18.32
N GLN A 345 -2.32 9.95 18.69
CA GLN A 345 -1.79 10.73 19.80
C GLN A 345 -1.81 12.25 19.52
N GLY A 346 -2.11 12.66 18.28
CA GLY A 346 -2.28 14.07 17.91
C GLY A 346 -1.00 14.74 17.43
N ALA A 347 0.00 13.99 16.94
CA ALA A 347 1.16 14.59 16.27
C ALA A 347 0.72 15.45 15.08
N LYS A 348 1.35 16.63 14.90
CA LYS A 348 1.08 17.51 13.75
C LYS A 348 1.30 16.78 12.43
N GLN A 349 2.43 16.07 12.35
CA GLN A 349 2.82 15.33 11.17
C GLN A 349 3.66 14.12 11.55
N VAL A 350 3.29 12.97 11.00
CA VAL A 350 4.02 11.71 11.12
C VAL A 350 4.58 11.36 9.75
N VAL A 351 5.88 11.13 9.68
CA VAL A 351 6.60 10.70 8.49
C VAL A 351 7.01 9.25 8.69
N ALA A 352 6.33 8.34 8.00
CA ALA A 352 6.62 6.92 7.97
C ALA A 352 7.49 6.59 6.75
N VAL A 353 8.71 6.11 6.98
CA VAL A 353 9.67 5.78 5.93
C VAL A 353 10.03 4.29 5.92
N ASP A 354 10.13 3.68 4.74
CA ASP A 354 10.66 2.32 4.59
C ASP A 354 11.41 2.14 3.27
N MET A 355 12.44 1.30 3.26
CA MET A 355 13.13 0.92 2.02
C MET A 355 12.38 -0.16 1.25
N ASN A 356 11.55 -0.95 1.94
CA ASN A 356 10.70 -1.95 1.32
C ASN A 356 9.36 -1.32 0.92
N PRO A 357 9.10 -1.09 -0.39
CA PRO A 357 7.84 -0.52 -0.84
C PRO A 357 6.60 -1.28 -0.35
N ALA A 358 6.71 -2.60 -0.12
CA ALA A 358 5.58 -3.38 0.36
C ALA A 358 5.10 -2.98 1.77
N GLN A 359 5.96 -2.40 2.61
CA GLN A 359 5.57 -1.84 3.91
C GLN A 359 4.82 -0.54 3.73
N SER A 360 5.31 0.35 2.87
CA SER A 360 4.64 1.58 2.47
C SER A 360 3.25 1.29 1.91
N TYR A 361 3.12 0.31 1.01
CA TYR A 361 1.83 -0.09 0.43
C TYR A 361 0.86 -0.68 1.45
N LEU A 362 1.35 -1.29 2.54
CA LEU A 362 0.52 -1.78 3.64
C LEU A 362 -0.01 -0.65 4.52
N LEU A 363 0.83 0.34 4.84
CA LEU A 363 0.39 1.52 5.56
C LEU A 363 -0.59 2.34 4.71
N GLU A 364 -0.34 2.47 3.41
CA GLU A 364 -1.24 3.15 2.48
C GLU A 364 -2.63 2.48 2.44
N LEU A 365 -2.65 1.14 2.37
CA LEU A 365 -3.91 0.38 2.43
C LEU A 365 -4.65 0.58 3.75
N LYS A 366 -3.94 0.58 4.89
CA LYS A 366 -4.54 0.82 6.21
C LYS A 366 -5.13 2.23 6.31
N ARG A 367 -4.37 3.25 5.88
CA ARG A 367 -4.83 4.65 5.86
C ARG A 367 -6.10 4.81 5.02
N LEU A 368 -6.11 4.26 3.81
CA LEU A 368 -7.28 4.37 2.92
C LEU A 368 -8.47 3.58 3.47
N ALA A 369 -8.25 2.39 4.03
CA ALA A 369 -9.32 1.64 4.68
C ALA A 369 -9.95 2.44 5.82
N THR A 370 -9.15 3.09 6.68
CA THR A 370 -9.65 3.92 7.77
C THR A 370 -10.45 5.13 7.28
N THR A 371 -10.00 5.78 6.21
CA THR A 371 -10.64 7.00 5.69
C THR A 371 -11.88 6.71 4.83
N ARG A 372 -11.90 5.59 4.10
CA ARG A 372 -12.92 5.31 3.08
C ARG A 372 -13.96 4.28 3.50
N LEU A 373 -13.59 3.31 4.33
CA LEU A 373 -14.45 2.18 4.64
C LEU A 373 -15.25 2.38 5.93
N SER A 374 -16.20 1.47 6.13
CA SER A 374 -16.85 1.24 7.41
C SER A 374 -15.85 0.64 8.42
N PHE A 375 -16.15 0.76 9.71
CA PHE A 375 -15.35 0.11 10.74
C PHE A 375 -15.39 -1.42 10.56
N GLU A 376 -16.54 -1.96 10.16
CA GLU A 376 -16.80 -3.39 9.99
C GLU A 376 -15.92 -4.00 8.89
N ASP A 377 -15.77 -3.31 7.75
CA ASP A 377 -14.91 -3.79 6.66
C ASP A 377 -13.42 -3.65 7.03
N ALA A 378 -13.04 -2.55 7.68
CA ALA A 378 -11.69 -2.38 8.20
C ALA A 378 -11.34 -3.45 9.27
N TRP A 379 -12.30 -3.81 10.12
CA TRP A 379 -12.16 -4.86 11.12
C TRP A 379 -12.03 -6.25 10.49
N LYS A 380 -12.80 -6.59 9.45
CA LYS A 380 -12.58 -7.84 8.71
C LYS A 380 -11.16 -7.88 8.12
N MET A 381 -10.76 -6.79 7.45
CA MET A 381 -9.44 -6.70 6.81
C MET A 381 -8.28 -6.85 7.80
N PHE A 382 -8.27 -6.10 8.90
CA PHE A 382 -7.12 -6.01 9.81
C PHE A 382 -7.39 -6.55 11.22
N GLY A 383 -8.63 -6.61 11.68
CA GLY A 383 -9.00 -7.34 12.90
C GLY A 383 -8.92 -8.85 12.70
N GLU A 384 -9.66 -9.36 11.72
CA GLU A 384 -9.74 -10.80 11.40
C GLU A 384 -8.64 -11.26 10.44
N GLY A 385 -8.06 -10.33 9.67
CA GLY A 385 -7.07 -10.63 8.65
C GLY A 385 -7.66 -11.23 7.37
N VAL A 386 -8.99 -11.30 7.25
CA VAL A 386 -9.71 -11.97 6.15
C VAL A 386 -10.92 -11.14 5.75
N HIS A 387 -11.11 -10.95 4.45
CA HIS A 387 -12.27 -10.23 3.92
C HIS A 387 -12.83 -10.96 2.68
N PRO A 388 -14.06 -11.52 2.74
CA PRO A 388 -14.61 -12.40 1.69
C PRO A 388 -14.65 -11.78 0.29
N THR A 389 -14.88 -10.46 0.20
CA THR A 389 -15.03 -9.72 -1.06
C THR A 389 -13.93 -8.68 -1.26
N PHE A 390 -12.72 -8.92 -0.73
CA PHE A 390 -11.61 -7.97 -0.78
C PHE A 390 -11.30 -7.46 -2.18
N GLU A 391 -11.30 -8.33 -3.21
CA GLU A 391 -11.01 -7.89 -4.59
C GLU A 391 -12.01 -6.85 -5.10
N SER A 392 -13.31 -7.05 -4.84
CA SER A 392 -14.36 -6.11 -5.24
C SER A 392 -14.23 -4.80 -4.47
N LEU A 393 -13.97 -4.89 -3.16
CA LEU A 393 -13.74 -3.74 -2.29
C LEU A 393 -12.52 -2.92 -2.72
N LEU A 394 -11.42 -3.62 -3.05
CA LEU A 394 -10.17 -3.04 -3.53
C LEU A 394 -10.42 -2.22 -4.80
N GLU A 395 -11.03 -2.82 -5.83
CA GLU A 395 -11.25 -2.13 -7.11
C GLU A 395 -12.24 -0.96 -7.00
N LYS A 396 -13.28 -1.06 -6.17
CA LYS A 396 -14.34 -0.04 -6.08
C LYS A 396 -14.02 1.11 -5.15
N GLU A 397 -13.41 0.85 -3.99
CA GLU A 397 -13.25 1.83 -2.92
C GLU A 397 -11.81 2.31 -2.72
N LEU A 398 -10.82 1.48 -3.04
CA LEU A 398 -9.42 1.74 -2.62
C LEU A 398 -8.50 2.08 -3.81
N VAL A 399 -8.55 1.31 -4.90
CA VAL A 399 -7.74 1.54 -6.12
C VAL A 399 -7.82 2.97 -6.64
N PRO A 400 -8.98 3.65 -6.66
CA PRO A 400 -9.07 5.06 -7.08
C PRO A 400 -8.19 6.05 -6.32
N PHE A 401 -7.70 5.67 -5.14
CA PHE A 401 -6.96 6.53 -4.21
C PHE A 401 -5.60 5.97 -3.82
N LEU A 402 -5.23 4.78 -4.31
CA LEU A 402 -3.93 4.16 -4.09
C LEU A 402 -2.88 4.64 -5.10
N SER A 403 -1.61 4.64 -4.68
CA SER A 403 -0.45 4.77 -5.55
C SER A 403 -0.39 3.62 -6.56
N GLN A 404 0.19 3.88 -7.74
CA GLN A 404 0.37 2.88 -8.79
C GLN A 404 1.09 1.62 -8.26
N GLY A 405 2.15 1.82 -7.45
CA GLY A 405 2.89 0.75 -6.81
C GLY A 405 2.02 -0.10 -5.89
N ALA A 406 1.17 0.52 -5.07
CA ALA A 406 0.25 -0.20 -4.19
C ALA A 406 -0.85 -0.92 -4.98
N VAL A 407 -1.41 -0.33 -6.03
CA VAL A 407 -2.37 -1.00 -6.94
C VAL A 407 -1.74 -2.26 -7.53
N ASN A 408 -0.53 -2.14 -8.09
CA ASN A 408 0.21 -3.26 -8.66
C ASN A 408 0.48 -4.37 -7.63
N PHE A 409 0.79 -3.98 -6.40
CA PHE A 409 1.03 -4.91 -5.30
C PHE A 409 -0.25 -5.63 -4.87
N TRP A 410 -1.30 -4.89 -4.51
CA TRP A 410 -2.51 -5.45 -3.92
C TRP A 410 -3.36 -6.24 -4.91
N ARG A 411 -3.43 -5.87 -6.19
CA ARG A 411 -4.05 -6.69 -7.23
C ARG A 411 -3.42 -8.08 -7.32
N LYS A 412 -2.08 -8.15 -7.26
CA LYS A 412 -1.33 -9.43 -7.29
C LYS A 412 -1.41 -10.20 -5.96
N LYS A 413 -1.68 -9.51 -4.85
CA LYS A 413 -1.66 -10.08 -3.49
C LYS A 413 -3.04 -10.15 -2.83
N ALA A 414 -4.13 -9.95 -3.56
CA ALA A 414 -5.48 -9.94 -3.00
C ALA A 414 -5.83 -11.20 -2.18
N ARG A 415 -5.30 -12.36 -2.59
CA ARG A 415 -5.39 -13.62 -1.83
C ARG A 415 -4.90 -13.55 -0.38
N TYR A 416 -4.11 -12.53 0.00
CA TYR A 416 -3.67 -12.35 1.38
C TYR A 416 -4.84 -12.16 2.34
N PHE A 417 -5.92 -11.52 1.89
CA PHE A 417 -7.15 -11.37 2.66
C PHE A 417 -8.13 -12.53 2.48
N LYS A 418 -7.75 -13.59 1.76
CA LYS A 418 -8.51 -14.86 1.70
C LYS A 418 -7.88 -15.92 2.61
N ASP A 419 -6.55 -16.01 2.57
CA ASP A 419 -5.77 -17.01 3.31
C ASP A 419 -5.33 -16.52 4.73
N GLY A 420 -5.63 -15.27 5.07
CA GLY A 420 -5.29 -14.63 6.35
C GLY A 420 -4.02 -13.77 6.26
N LEU A 421 -4.19 -12.44 6.34
CA LEU A 421 -3.15 -11.43 6.16
C LEU A 421 -1.89 -11.71 7.00
N TYR A 422 -2.10 -12.09 8.26
CA TYR A 422 -1.04 -12.33 9.25
C TYR A 422 -0.21 -13.59 9.00
N TYR A 423 -0.64 -14.44 8.07
CA TYR A 423 0.12 -15.61 7.61
C TYR A 423 0.89 -15.35 6.31
N HIS A 424 0.93 -14.11 5.85
CA HIS A 424 1.73 -13.65 4.73
C HIS A 424 2.88 -12.74 5.17
N GLY A 425 3.69 -12.29 4.20
CA GLY A 425 4.93 -11.60 4.47
C GLY A 425 6.06 -12.54 4.91
N GLY A 426 7.17 -11.96 5.39
CA GLY A 426 8.30 -12.71 5.94
C GLY A 426 7.89 -13.52 7.17
N MET A 427 7.40 -12.82 8.20
CA MET A 427 7.04 -13.44 9.49
C MET A 427 5.90 -14.45 9.35
N GLY A 428 4.87 -14.14 8.56
CA GLY A 428 3.74 -15.05 8.35
C GLY A 428 4.14 -16.37 7.68
N ARG A 429 5.10 -16.36 6.76
CA ARG A 429 5.64 -17.60 6.16
C ARG A 429 6.36 -18.47 7.19
N LEU A 430 7.12 -17.86 8.10
CA LEU A 430 7.76 -18.59 9.20
C LEU A 430 6.72 -19.22 10.12
N ILE A 431 5.68 -18.47 10.51
CA ILE A 431 4.57 -18.99 11.32
C ILE A 431 3.91 -20.18 10.62
N ARG A 432 3.64 -20.08 9.31
CA ARG A 432 3.08 -21.19 8.51
C ARG A 432 4.01 -22.40 8.48
N ALA A 433 5.31 -22.21 8.29
CA ALA A 433 6.29 -23.28 8.26
C ALA A 433 6.38 -24.01 9.60
N VAL A 434 6.45 -23.27 10.71
CA VAL A 434 6.45 -23.83 12.08
C VAL A 434 5.17 -24.64 12.34
N ARG A 435 4.01 -24.13 11.94
CA ARG A 435 2.73 -24.86 12.07
C ARG A 435 2.67 -26.10 11.18
N ALA A 436 3.13 -26.01 9.94
CA ALA A 436 3.18 -27.14 9.02
C ALA A 436 4.08 -28.25 9.55
N LEU A 437 5.26 -27.89 10.07
CA LEU A 437 6.18 -28.83 10.70
C LEU A 437 5.57 -29.49 11.94
N ALA A 438 4.89 -28.72 12.80
CA ALA A 438 4.16 -29.24 13.95
C ALA A 438 3.03 -30.22 13.55
N ARG A 439 2.35 -29.98 12.41
CA ARG A 439 1.35 -30.91 11.84
C ARG A 439 1.99 -32.15 11.24
N LEU A 440 3.15 -32.05 10.60
CA LEU A 440 3.85 -33.19 10.00
C LEU A 440 4.33 -34.17 11.09
N THR A 441 4.93 -33.65 12.17
CA THR A 441 5.36 -34.48 13.30
C THR A 441 4.21 -35.20 14.00
N ARG A 442 2.97 -34.70 13.87
CA ARG A 442 1.74 -35.32 14.38
C ARG A 442 1.41 -36.63 13.66
N LYS A 443 1.77 -36.76 12.39
CA LYS A 443 1.50 -37.96 11.58
C LYS A 443 2.51 -39.08 11.82
N VAL A 444 3.69 -38.76 12.35
CA VAL A 444 4.82 -39.69 12.48
C VAL A 444 5.00 -40.21 13.92
N LEU A 445 4.52 -39.50 14.95
CA LEU A 445 4.54 -39.98 16.34
C LEU A 445 3.13 -40.34 16.85
N PRO A 446 2.89 -41.58 17.33
CA PRO A 446 1.59 -42.00 17.84
C PRO A 446 1.30 -41.41 19.23
N ALA A 447 0.06 -40.94 19.40
CA ALA A 447 -0.69 -40.78 20.65
C ALA A 447 -0.01 -40.02 21.82
N LYS A 448 -0.20 -38.68 21.85
CA LYS A 448 -0.36 -37.79 23.05
C LYS A 448 -0.43 -36.27 22.70
N ILE A 449 -0.36 -35.91 21.40
CA ILE A 449 -0.20 -34.53 20.90
C ILE A 449 -1.52 -33.88 20.44
N LEU A 450 -2.69 -34.51 20.69
CA LEU A 450 -4.00 -33.85 20.54
C LEU A 450 -4.18 -32.63 21.48
N SER A 451 -3.31 -32.47 22.47
CA SER A 451 -3.34 -31.40 23.46
C SER A 451 -2.77 -30.06 22.99
N LYS A 452 -1.98 -29.98 21.90
CA LYS A 452 -1.22 -28.75 21.58
C LYS A 452 -2.00 -27.64 20.87
N GLU A 453 -2.93 -27.97 19.96
CA GLU A 453 -3.84 -26.96 19.38
C GLU A 453 -4.83 -26.45 20.43
N ARG A 454 -5.38 -27.38 21.24
CA ARG A 454 -6.14 -27.03 22.45
C ARG A 454 -5.31 -26.21 23.43
N PHE A 455 -4.01 -26.47 23.59
CA PHE A 455 -3.14 -25.69 24.47
C PHE A 455 -2.98 -24.24 23.99
N ILE A 456 -2.70 -24.02 22.71
CA ILE A 456 -2.60 -22.64 22.18
C ILE A 456 -3.93 -21.92 22.37
N GLU A 457 -5.05 -22.59 22.07
CA GLU A 457 -6.39 -22.03 22.26
C GLU A 457 -6.69 -21.74 23.74
N SER A 458 -6.40 -22.67 24.64
CA SER A 458 -6.57 -22.51 26.10
C SER A 458 -5.67 -21.41 26.66
N LEU A 459 -4.41 -21.31 26.19
CA LEU A 459 -3.45 -20.32 26.64
C LEU A 459 -3.88 -18.91 26.20
N VAL A 460 -4.25 -18.76 24.93
CA VAL A 460 -4.64 -17.46 24.35
C VAL A 460 -6.00 -16.99 24.86
N ASN A 461 -6.90 -17.90 25.21
CA ASN A 461 -8.22 -17.58 25.75
C ASN A 461 -8.30 -17.70 27.28
N ALA A 462 -7.17 -17.87 27.98
CA ALA A 462 -7.13 -18.03 29.44
C ALA A 462 -7.82 -16.84 30.14
N PRO A 463 -8.82 -17.07 31.02
CA PRO A 463 -9.55 -16.02 31.71
C PRO A 463 -8.73 -15.02 32.52
N THR A 464 -7.66 -15.48 33.16
CA THR A 464 -6.83 -14.65 34.04
C THR A 464 -5.35 -14.88 33.73
N LEU A 465 -4.51 -13.92 34.12
CA LEU A 465 -3.05 -14.07 34.01
C LEU A 465 -2.55 -15.24 34.87
N GLN A 466 -3.15 -15.49 36.03
CA GLN A 466 -2.81 -16.63 36.89
C GLN A 466 -3.08 -17.96 36.19
N GLN A 467 -4.25 -18.14 35.58
CA GLN A 467 -4.57 -19.35 34.84
C GLN A 467 -3.68 -19.52 33.60
N GLN A 468 -3.32 -18.42 32.93
CA GLN A 468 -2.34 -18.45 31.84
C GLN A 468 -0.97 -18.94 32.33
N ARG A 469 -0.49 -18.43 33.49
CA ARG A 469 0.75 -18.87 34.14
C ARG A 469 0.70 -20.35 34.47
N GLU A 470 -0.38 -20.82 35.08
CA GLU A 470 -0.57 -22.24 35.39
C GLU A 470 -0.52 -23.10 34.13
N LEU A 471 -1.24 -22.72 33.07
CA LEU A 471 -1.19 -23.44 31.78
C LEU A 471 0.23 -23.47 31.21
N TRP A 472 0.91 -22.32 31.18
CA TRP A 472 2.26 -22.20 30.65
C TRP A 472 3.28 -23.01 31.46
N TYR A 473 3.25 -22.89 32.78
CA TYR A 473 4.19 -23.58 33.67
C TYR A 473 3.86 -25.05 33.84
N ASN A 474 2.60 -25.47 33.84
CA ASN A 474 2.22 -26.89 33.85
C ASN A 474 2.57 -27.56 32.54
N ALA A 475 2.38 -26.89 31.39
CA ALA A 475 2.93 -27.37 30.13
C ALA A 475 4.46 -27.46 30.22
N SER A 476 5.12 -26.40 30.69
CA SER A 476 6.58 -26.38 30.87
C SER A 476 7.07 -27.43 31.88
N ALA A 477 6.29 -27.78 32.89
CA ALA A 477 6.62 -28.71 33.99
C ALA A 477 6.32 -30.17 33.67
N CYS A 478 5.23 -30.47 32.95
CA CYS A 478 5.06 -31.72 32.21
C CYS A 478 6.22 -31.94 31.21
N THR A 479 6.86 -30.85 30.80
CA THR A 479 8.10 -30.86 30.03
C THR A 479 9.37 -30.62 30.90
N LYS A 480 9.32 -30.44 32.22
CA LYS A 480 10.56 -30.26 33.04
C LYS A 480 11.34 -31.56 33.20
N ARG A 481 10.68 -32.73 33.11
CA ARG A 481 11.36 -34.03 33.09
C ARG A 481 11.78 -34.49 31.68
N ASN A 482 11.30 -33.81 30.62
CA ASN A 482 11.46 -34.24 29.22
C ASN A 482 11.74 -33.14 28.18
N TRP A 483 11.85 -31.85 28.48
CA TRP A 483 12.16 -30.80 27.49
C TRP A 483 13.66 -30.75 27.26
N LEU A 484 14.46 -30.80 28.33
CA LEU A 484 15.92 -30.81 28.20
C LEU A 484 16.45 -32.14 27.63
N SER A 485 15.78 -33.26 27.88
CA SER A 485 16.13 -34.59 27.35
C SER A 485 15.38 -34.99 26.07
N GLN A 486 14.18 -34.43 25.78
CA GLN A 486 13.47 -34.56 24.50
C GLN A 486 13.46 -33.28 23.66
N ALA A 487 14.28 -32.27 23.96
CA ALA A 487 14.91 -31.42 22.94
C ALA A 487 15.88 -32.28 22.11
N GLY A 488 15.37 -33.41 21.63
CA GLY A 488 16.05 -34.32 20.74
C GLY A 488 16.29 -33.62 19.41
N ILE A 489 16.77 -34.41 18.47
CA ILE A 489 17.11 -34.02 17.11
C ILE A 489 16.05 -33.08 16.50
N PHE A 490 14.77 -33.27 16.79
CA PHE A 490 13.68 -32.42 16.32
C PHE A 490 13.74 -30.94 16.78
N ALA A 491 13.90 -30.65 18.07
CA ALA A 491 13.99 -29.27 18.55
C ALA A 491 15.28 -28.59 18.04
N LYS A 492 16.37 -29.36 17.95
CA LYS A 492 17.63 -28.91 17.33
C LYS A 492 17.49 -28.68 15.83
N MET A 493 16.74 -29.51 15.11
CA MET A 493 16.41 -29.34 13.69
C MET A 493 15.52 -28.11 13.47
N VAL A 494 14.44 -27.94 14.25
CA VAL A 494 13.58 -26.75 14.19
C VAL A 494 14.40 -25.50 14.47
N SER A 495 15.21 -25.51 15.54
CA SER A 495 16.14 -24.41 15.83
C SER A 495 17.10 -24.18 14.68
N PHE A 496 17.71 -25.21 14.10
CA PHE A 496 18.62 -25.09 12.96
C PHE A 496 17.93 -24.46 11.73
N PHE A 497 16.72 -24.89 11.39
CA PHE A 497 15.94 -24.33 10.27
C PHE A 497 15.50 -22.88 10.52
N VAL A 498 15.15 -22.54 11.76
CA VAL A 498 14.68 -21.19 12.14
C VAL A 498 15.83 -20.21 12.33
N THR A 499 16.98 -20.67 12.82
CA THR A 499 18.16 -19.82 13.15
C THR A 499 19.18 -19.69 12.01
N ASN A 500 18.94 -20.31 10.85
CA ASN A 500 19.80 -20.10 9.70
C ASN A 500 19.71 -18.64 9.21
N ARG A 501 20.78 -18.15 8.57
CA ARG A 501 20.89 -16.73 8.17
C ARG A 501 19.80 -16.29 7.19
N PHE A 502 19.33 -17.19 6.34
CA PHE A 502 18.30 -16.90 5.35
C PHE A 502 16.94 -16.73 6.02
N THR A 503 16.53 -17.67 6.88
CA THR A 503 15.27 -17.62 7.64
C THR A 503 15.25 -16.42 8.59
N MET A 504 16.36 -16.17 9.29
CA MET A 504 16.46 -15.02 10.19
C MET A 504 16.28 -13.71 9.44
N TRP A 505 16.89 -13.53 8.28
CA TRP A 505 16.72 -12.31 7.48
C TRP A 505 15.35 -12.25 6.77
N PHE A 506 15.03 -13.22 5.90
CA PHE A 506 13.85 -13.15 5.04
C PHE A 506 12.53 -13.37 5.77
N CYS A 507 12.56 -13.93 6.97
CA CYS A 507 11.34 -14.22 7.73
C CYS A 507 11.26 -13.48 9.07
N ALA A 508 12.33 -13.47 9.86
CA ALA A 508 12.34 -12.76 11.15
C ALA A 508 12.81 -11.30 11.05
N GLY A 509 13.37 -10.89 9.90
CA GLY A 509 14.01 -9.59 9.67
C GLY A 509 15.25 -9.33 10.53
N VAL A 510 15.86 -10.38 11.08
CA VAL A 510 17.09 -10.28 11.87
C VAL A 510 18.29 -10.30 10.93
N CYS A 511 18.92 -9.15 10.78
CA CYS A 511 20.07 -8.95 9.89
C CYS A 511 21.38 -9.51 10.49
N LYS A 512 22.48 -9.41 9.74
CA LYS A 512 23.81 -9.88 10.18
C LYS A 512 24.33 -9.10 11.40
N GLY A 513 24.08 -7.79 11.47
CA GLY A 513 24.48 -6.92 12.58
C GLY A 513 23.77 -7.29 13.87
N GLN A 514 22.44 -7.35 13.83
CA GLN A 514 21.60 -7.73 14.96
C GLN A 514 21.89 -9.15 15.46
N LEU A 515 22.14 -10.11 14.55
CA LEU A 515 22.54 -11.47 14.96
C LEU A 515 23.90 -11.49 15.69
N ARG A 516 24.82 -10.58 15.36
CA ARG A 516 26.11 -10.45 16.06
C ARG A 516 25.89 -9.93 17.48
N LEU A 517 24.97 -8.98 17.67
CA LEU A 517 24.60 -8.47 18.98
C LEU A 517 23.93 -9.55 19.84
N LEU A 518 22.94 -10.27 19.29
CA LEU A 518 22.27 -11.39 19.98
C LEU A 518 23.26 -12.46 20.45
N ARG A 519 24.27 -12.80 19.64
CA ARG A 519 25.30 -13.78 20.00
C ARG A 519 26.24 -13.29 21.10
N LYS A 520 26.44 -11.98 21.24
CA LYS A 520 27.22 -11.40 22.34
C LYS A 520 26.46 -11.45 23.67
N GLU A 521 25.12 -11.36 23.64
CA GLU A 521 24.28 -11.49 24.84
C GLU A 521 24.18 -12.94 25.37
N GLY A 522 24.60 -13.92 24.58
CA GLY A 522 24.67 -15.32 24.97
C GLY A 522 24.03 -16.27 23.94
N ASN A 523 23.52 -17.41 24.43
CA ASN A 523 22.89 -18.40 23.58
C ASN A 523 21.52 -17.91 23.08
N LEU A 524 21.33 -17.87 21.76
CA LEU A 524 20.08 -17.46 21.10
C LEU A 524 18.85 -18.24 21.59
N TYR A 525 19.00 -19.52 21.88
CA TYR A 525 17.93 -20.34 22.43
C TYR A 525 17.49 -19.82 23.82
N ASN A 526 18.44 -19.55 24.72
CA ASN A 526 18.15 -19.01 26.05
C ASN A 526 17.51 -17.62 25.94
N TYR A 527 17.93 -16.81 24.96
CA TYR A 527 17.32 -15.53 24.67
C TYR A 527 15.83 -15.68 24.31
N ILE A 528 15.49 -16.56 23.36
CA ILE A 528 14.10 -16.80 22.94
C ILE A 528 13.26 -17.34 24.12
N VAL A 529 13.80 -18.31 24.88
CA VAL A 529 13.11 -18.89 26.04
C VAL A 529 12.83 -17.82 27.11
N ARG A 530 13.79 -16.93 27.38
CA ARG A 530 13.58 -15.79 28.28
C ARG A 530 12.42 -14.92 27.80
N CYS A 531 12.45 -14.50 26.53
CA CYS A 531 11.41 -13.62 25.97
C CYS A 531 10.01 -14.24 26.11
N LEU A 532 9.86 -15.52 25.75
CA LEU A 532 8.58 -16.25 25.82
C LEU A 532 8.12 -16.47 27.25
N ASN A 533 9.01 -16.91 28.15
CA ASN A 533 8.65 -17.15 29.56
C ASN A 533 8.20 -15.87 30.26
N SER A 534 8.96 -14.78 30.09
CA SER A 534 8.59 -13.49 30.69
C SER A 534 7.28 -12.97 30.09
N THR A 535 7.06 -13.11 28.78
CA THR A 535 5.79 -12.72 28.16
C THR A 535 4.62 -13.51 28.72
N ALA A 536 4.73 -14.84 28.81
CA ALA A 536 3.67 -15.67 29.37
C ALA A 536 3.43 -15.40 30.87
N ALA A 537 4.48 -15.00 31.60
CA ALA A 537 4.41 -14.68 33.02
C ALA A 537 3.76 -13.31 33.29
N TYR A 538 4.07 -12.29 32.49
CA TYR A 538 3.72 -10.89 32.83
C TYR A 538 2.69 -10.26 31.88
N SER A 539 2.41 -10.88 30.73
CA SER A 539 1.53 -10.33 29.71
C SER A 539 0.33 -11.23 29.47
N HIS A 540 -0.87 -10.73 29.73
CA HIS A 540 -2.09 -11.49 29.48
C HIS A 540 -2.42 -11.50 27.98
N LEU A 541 -2.34 -12.67 27.35
CA LEU A 541 -2.53 -12.84 25.90
C LEU A 541 -3.94 -12.53 25.43
N ARG A 542 -4.95 -12.81 26.27
CA ARG A 542 -6.35 -12.63 25.91
C ARG A 542 -6.73 -11.16 25.80
N ASP A 543 -6.37 -10.37 26.80
CA ASP A 543 -6.93 -9.02 27.01
C ASP A 543 -5.89 -7.88 26.87
N SER A 544 -4.59 -8.17 26.80
CA SER A 544 -3.56 -7.11 26.74
C SER A 544 -2.55 -7.28 25.60
N ASN A 545 -2.10 -8.50 25.32
CA ASN A 545 -0.99 -8.74 24.39
C ASN A 545 -1.43 -9.18 22.99
N TYR A 546 -1.78 -8.20 22.16
CA TYR A 546 -2.23 -8.47 20.80
C TYR A 546 -1.12 -8.98 19.87
N PHE A 547 0.16 -8.72 20.18
CA PHE A 547 1.29 -9.10 19.33
C PHE A 547 1.40 -10.62 19.20
N TYR A 548 1.54 -11.29 20.35
CA TYR A 548 1.65 -12.73 20.41
C TYR A 548 0.31 -13.41 20.12
N ARG A 549 -0.80 -12.82 20.55
CA ARG A 549 -2.13 -13.30 20.20
C ARG A 549 -2.28 -13.40 18.68
N CYS A 550 -2.02 -12.32 17.95
CA CYS A 550 -2.12 -12.30 16.50
C CYS A 550 -1.15 -13.26 15.82
N CYS A 551 0.09 -13.37 16.31
CA CYS A 551 1.04 -14.37 15.83
C CYS A 551 0.50 -15.81 15.99
N LEU A 552 -0.17 -16.10 17.11
CA LEU A 552 -0.69 -17.42 17.45
C LEU A 552 -2.06 -17.74 16.83
N THR A 553 -2.92 -16.76 16.57
CA THR A 553 -4.29 -16.98 16.07
C THR A 553 -4.53 -16.41 14.67
N GLY A 554 -3.66 -15.55 14.18
CA GLY A 554 -3.78 -14.85 12.90
C GLY A 554 -4.91 -13.83 12.84
N LYS A 555 -5.41 -13.41 14.00
CA LYS A 555 -6.47 -12.43 14.18
C LYS A 555 -6.36 -11.77 15.55
N PHE A 556 -6.89 -10.56 15.68
CA PHE A 556 -7.09 -9.88 16.94
C PHE A 556 -8.44 -10.25 17.57
N SER A 557 -8.66 -9.80 18.81
CA SER A 557 -9.98 -9.76 19.44
C SER A 557 -10.38 -8.33 19.71
N SER A 558 -11.67 -8.05 19.83
CA SER A 558 -12.21 -6.70 20.12
C SER A 558 -11.53 -6.05 21.33
N ASN A 559 -11.26 -6.85 22.37
CA ASN A 559 -10.66 -6.38 23.62
C ASN A 559 -9.12 -6.35 23.60
N CYS A 560 -8.50 -6.86 22.52
CA CYS A 560 -7.04 -7.00 22.43
C CYS A 560 -6.61 -6.82 20.97
N CYS A 561 -6.52 -5.57 20.56
CA CYS A 561 -6.11 -5.14 19.23
C CYS A 561 -5.27 -3.85 19.31
N PRO A 562 -4.55 -3.47 18.23
CA PRO A 562 -3.94 -2.15 18.13
C PRO A 562 -4.98 -1.03 18.20
N ARG A 563 -4.62 0.13 18.81
CA ARG A 563 -5.55 1.25 19.05
C ARG A 563 -6.27 1.76 17.81
N PHE A 564 -5.64 1.71 16.63
CA PHE A 564 -6.29 2.12 15.38
C PHE A 564 -7.49 1.23 14.96
N LEU A 565 -7.63 0.04 15.54
CA LEU A 565 -8.75 -0.90 15.35
C LEU A 565 -9.76 -0.88 16.51
N GLU A 566 -9.57 -0.03 17.51
CA GLU A 566 -10.60 0.25 18.51
C GLU A 566 -11.63 1.19 17.88
N LYS A 567 -12.92 0.88 18.04
CA LYS A 567 -14.01 1.55 17.29
C LYS A 567 -14.00 3.08 17.45
N GLU A 568 -13.83 3.57 18.68
CA GLU A 568 -13.77 5.01 18.97
C GLU A 568 -12.55 5.68 18.32
N ASN A 569 -11.39 5.04 18.43
CA ASN A 569 -10.13 5.56 17.89
C ASN A 569 -10.09 5.48 16.35
N PHE A 570 -10.75 4.48 15.75
CA PHE A 570 -10.94 4.40 14.31
C PHE A 570 -11.68 5.64 13.78
N HIS A 571 -12.76 6.06 14.46
CA HIS A 571 -13.50 7.26 14.06
C HIS A 571 -12.68 8.54 14.24
N LYS A 572 -11.91 8.67 15.34
CA LYS A 572 -10.98 9.79 15.55
C LYS A 572 -9.91 9.86 14.44
N LEU A 573 -9.32 8.72 14.10
CA LEU A 573 -8.34 8.63 13.02
C LEU A 573 -8.95 8.95 11.65
N LYS A 574 -10.17 8.49 11.38
CA LYS A 574 -10.89 8.80 10.13
C LYS A 574 -11.01 10.31 9.92
N THR A 575 -11.35 11.06 10.97
CA THR A 575 -11.39 12.53 10.93
C THR A 575 -10.00 13.13 10.75
N SER A 576 -9.02 12.70 11.57
CA SER A 576 -7.66 13.27 11.57
C SER A 576 -6.94 13.08 10.25
N LEU A 577 -7.04 11.89 9.65
CA LEU A 577 -6.43 11.54 8.36
C LEU A 577 -7.12 12.20 7.16
N ALA A 578 -8.34 12.71 7.33
CA ALA A 578 -9.11 13.40 6.30
C ALA A 578 -8.96 14.92 6.34
N ALA A 579 -8.62 15.50 7.50
CA ALA A 579 -8.58 16.95 7.71
C ALA A 579 -7.27 17.60 7.22
N GLU A 580 -6.12 16.99 7.50
CA GLU A 580 -4.79 17.58 7.23
C GLU A 580 -3.78 16.53 6.72
N GLU A 581 -2.65 17.00 6.20
CA GLU A 581 -1.51 16.16 5.80
C GLU A 581 -0.71 15.66 7.02
N CYS A 582 -1.39 14.96 7.93
CA CYS A 582 -0.84 14.49 9.19
C CYS A 582 -0.03 13.19 9.06
N LEU A 583 -0.12 12.47 7.94
CA LEU A 583 0.63 11.23 7.69
C LEU A 583 1.26 11.23 6.29
N LEU A 584 2.59 11.30 6.27
CA LEU A 584 3.44 11.14 5.10
C LEU A 584 3.99 9.72 5.04
N ILE A 585 3.83 9.04 3.92
CA ILE A 585 4.37 7.71 3.63
C ILE A 585 5.46 7.88 2.58
N ARG A 586 6.68 7.41 2.88
CA ARG A 586 7.85 7.59 2.02
C ARG A 586 8.57 6.27 1.80
N THR A 587 8.99 6.01 0.57
CA THR A 587 9.79 4.83 0.22
C THR A 587 11.21 5.24 -0.10
N ALA A 588 12.02 5.41 0.95
CA ALA A 588 13.38 5.92 0.87
C ALA A 588 14.26 5.28 1.96
N THR A 589 15.54 5.63 1.97
CA THR A 589 16.39 5.29 3.13
C THR A 589 16.04 6.20 4.31
N PHE A 590 16.24 5.71 5.54
CA PHE A 590 15.88 6.46 6.75
C PHE A 590 16.63 7.79 6.84
N VAL A 591 17.94 7.80 6.58
CA VAL A 591 18.78 9.01 6.65
C VAL A 591 18.44 10.01 5.56
N GLU A 592 18.10 9.54 4.35
CA GLU A 592 17.65 10.42 3.27
C GLU A 592 16.39 11.18 3.66
N GLU A 593 15.42 10.52 4.29
CA GLU A 593 14.18 11.17 4.74
C GLU A 593 14.39 12.04 6.00
N LEU A 594 15.27 11.60 6.91
CA LEU A 594 15.70 12.40 8.07
C LEU A 594 16.33 13.72 7.63
N SER A 595 17.07 13.73 6.51
CA SER A 595 17.78 14.93 6.05
C SER A 595 16.89 15.97 5.34
N LYS A 596 15.59 15.70 5.16
CA LYS A 596 14.69 16.57 4.39
C LYS A 596 14.01 17.68 5.21
N ARG A 597 13.99 17.57 6.55
CA ARG A 597 13.29 18.53 7.43
C ARG A 597 13.81 18.44 8.86
N MET A 598 13.33 19.34 9.71
CA MET A 598 13.58 19.29 11.14
C MET A 598 12.51 18.45 11.85
N TYR A 599 12.93 17.63 12.81
CA TYR A 599 12.06 16.74 13.57
C TYR A 599 12.14 17.04 15.06
N THR A 600 10.99 16.93 15.73
CA THR A 600 10.90 17.01 17.19
C THR A 600 11.03 15.63 17.84
N LYS A 601 10.59 14.58 17.14
CA LYS A 601 10.67 13.19 17.61
C LYS A 601 11.17 12.28 16.49
N VAL A 602 12.05 11.33 16.83
CA VAL A 602 12.56 10.34 15.89
C VAL A 602 12.52 8.94 16.51
N ILE A 603 11.89 7.99 15.84
CA ILE A 603 11.77 6.60 16.26
C ILE A 603 12.63 5.77 15.32
N LEU A 604 13.78 5.32 15.82
CA LEU A 604 14.71 4.49 15.06
C LEU A 604 14.26 3.02 15.07
N MET A 605 13.39 2.58 15.99
CA MET A 605 13.14 1.15 16.19
C MET A 605 14.46 0.38 16.43
N ASP A 606 14.56 -0.88 16.02
CA ASP A 606 15.78 -1.69 16.08
C ASP A 606 16.69 -1.57 14.86
N HIS A 607 16.44 -0.63 13.94
CA HIS A 607 17.21 -0.53 12.69
C HIS A 607 18.68 -0.23 12.91
N VAL A 608 19.03 0.42 14.01
CA VAL A 608 20.43 0.77 14.31
C VAL A 608 21.26 -0.49 14.55
N ASP A 609 20.64 -1.59 15.00
CA ASP A 609 21.28 -2.91 15.09
C ASP A 609 21.69 -3.46 13.70
N TRP A 610 21.15 -2.91 12.61
CA TRP A 610 21.40 -3.35 11.24
C TRP A 610 22.57 -2.63 10.59
N LEU A 611 22.93 -1.47 11.11
CA LEU A 611 23.92 -0.58 10.53
C LEU A 611 25.34 -1.05 10.81
N GLU A 612 26.23 -0.82 9.85
CA GLU A 612 27.67 -0.88 10.09
C GLU A 612 28.15 0.44 10.71
N GLN A 613 29.37 0.47 11.25
CA GLN A 613 29.87 1.65 11.99
C GLN A 613 29.86 2.92 11.13
N SER A 614 30.22 2.83 9.84
CA SER A 614 30.17 3.96 8.91
C SER A 614 28.76 4.52 8.76
N ASP A 615 27.74 3.67 8.73
CA ASP A 615 26.35 4.09 8.59
C ASP A 615 25.81 4.68 9.91
N VAL A 616 26.26 4.15 11.06
CA VAL A 616 25.99 4.73 12.37
C VAL A 616 26.55 6.15 12.45
N ASP A 617 27.76 6.39 11.97
CA ASP A 617 28.37 7.72 11.99
C ASP A 617 27.61 8.71 11.10
N VAL A 618 27.12 8.26 9.93
CA VAL A 618 26.26 9.04 9.04
C VAL A 618 24.91 9.35 9.71
N LEU A 619 24.27 8.37 10.33
CA LEU A 619 23.04 8.54 11.09
C LEU A 619 23.22 9.56 12.23
N CYS A 620 24.30 9.44 12.99
CA CYS A 620 24.61 10.34 14.10
C CYS A 620 24.74 11.80 13.66
N LYS A 621 25.44 12.04 12.53
CA LYS A 621 25.53 13.38 11.92
C LYS A 621 24.17 13.91 11.46
N ALA A 622 23.36 13.06 10.83
CA ALA A 622 22.02 13.44 10.39
C ALA A 622 21.10 13.75 11.58
N LEU A 623 21.14 12.96 12.65
CA LEU A 623 20.40 13.23 13.89
C LEU A 623 20.82 14.57 14.51
N GLN A 624 22.12 14.83 14.57
CA GLN A 624 22.67 16.08 15.09
C GLN A 624 22.15 17.30 14.32
N ALA A 625 22.05 17.20 12.99
CA ALA A 625 21.65 18.28 12.10
C ALA A 625 20.12 18.48 12.04
N HIS A 626 19.34 17.41 12.14
CA HIS A 626 17.91 17.41 11.82
C HIS A 626 16.96 17.19 13.01
N VAL A 627 17.48 16.89 14.21
CA VAL A 627 16.67 16.87 15.44
C VAL A 627 16.83 18.19 16.17
N ILE A 628 15.72 18.87 16.44
CA ILE A 628 15.74 20.17 17.14
C ILE A 628 16.26 20.02 18.58
N PRO A 629 16.84 21.06 19.19
CA PRO A 629 17.14 21.08 20.63
C PRO A 629 15.92 20.73 21.48
N GLY A 630 16.08 19.85 22.48
CA GLY A 630 14.97 19.28 23.27
C GLY A 630 14.20 18.15 22.56
N GLY A 631 14.46 17.89 21.28
CA GLY A 631 13.87 16.78 20.54
C GLY A 631 14.29 15.41 21.09
N ARG A 632 13.43 14.40 20.92
CA ARG A 632 13.61 13.06 21.50
C ARG A 632 13.83 12.01 20.41
N VAL A 633 14.80 11.14 20.61
CA VAL A 633 15.11 10.01 19.72
C VAL A 633 14.98 8.72 20.52
N ILE A 634 14.20 7.75 20.05
CA ILE A 634 14.03 6.46 20.75
C ILE A 634 14.42 5.28 19.88
N TRP A 635 14.90 4.22 20.51
CA TRP A 635 15.23 2.96 19.83
C TRP A 635 15.24 1.79 20.82
N ARG A 636 15.03 0.59 20.28
CA ARG A 636 15.23 -0.68 21.00
C ARG A 636 16.43 -1.40 20.42
N SER A 637 17.11 -2.23 21.22
CA SER A 637 18.25 -3.01 20.75
C SER A 637 18.19 -4.45 21.21
N ALA A 638 18.69 -5.35 20.37
CA ALA A 638 18.98 -6.73 20.72
C ALA A 638 20.15 -6.90 21.71
N SER A 639 20.92 -5.84 22.00
CA SER A 639 21.96 -5.83 23.04
C SER A 639 21.56 -4.97 24.24
N ARG A 640 22.05 -5.31 25.44
CA ARG A 640 21.90 -4.49 26.65
C ARG A 640 22.76 -3.23 26.62
N SER A 641 23.86 -3.25 25.88
CA SER A 641 24.84 -2.14 25.82
C SER A 641 25.37 -1.97 24.39
N PRO A 642 24.53 -1.52 23.45
CA PRO A 642 24.96 -1.31 22.07
C PRO A 642 25.99 -0.18 21.98
N SER A 643 27.07 -0.38 21.21
CA SER A 643 28.16 0.60 21.09
C SER A 643 27.73 1.94 20.48
N TYR A 644 26.72 1.91 19.61
CA TYR A 644 26.20 3.10 18.94
C TYR A 644 25.44 4.05 19.89
N ALA A 645 25.03 3.61 21.09
CA ALA A 645 24.45 4.50 22.10
C ALA A 645 25.44 5.61 22.48
N ASN A 646 26.72 5.26 22.65
CA ASN A 646 27.79 6.22 22.93
C ASN A 646 28.09 7.13 21.73
N CYS A 647 27.89 6.65 20.49
CA CYS A 647 28.03 7.48 19.29
C CYS A 647 26.94 8.57 19.23
N ILE A 648 25.70 8.20 19.54
CA ILE A 648 24.58 9.15 19.61
C ILE A 648 24.83 10.17 20.74
N GLU A 649 25.29 9.72 21.91
CA GLU A 649 25.63 10.61 23.02
C GLU A 649 26.68 11.65 22.64
N LYS A 650 27.81 11.20 22.05
CA LYS A 650 28.88 12.06 21.55
C LYS A 650 28.43 13.06 20.47
N SER A 651 27.31 12.80 19.82
CA SER A 651 26.75 13.67 18.78
C SER A 651 25.90 14.81 19.33
N GLY A 652 25.89 15.02 20.66
CA GLY A 652 25.18 16.11 21.33
C GLY A 652 23.79 15.72 21.84
N PHE A 653 23.66 14.48 22.33
CA PHE A 653 22.44 13.99 22.95
C PHE A 653 22.75 13.49 24.35
N LYS A 654 21.82 13.66 25.29
CA LYS A 654 21.84 12.96 26.57
C LYS A 654 21.10 11.63 26.41
N VAL A 655 21.82 10.52 26.52
CA VAL A 655 21.27 9.18 26.31
C VAL A 655 20.88 8.55 27.64
N ILE A 656 19.65 8.02 27.71
CA ILE A 656 19.07 7.37 28.88
C ILE A 656 18.63 5.97 28.49
N GLN A 657 19.10 4.98 29.24
CA GLN A 657 18.57 3.63 29.16
C GLN A 657 17.30 3.52 30.01
N VAL A 658 16.14 3.46 29.35
CA VAL A 658 14.82 3.45 29.99
C VAL A 658 14.56 2.11 30.66
N ALA A 659 14.82 1.02 29.94
CA ALA A 659 14.56 -0.33 30.42
C ALA A 659 15.56 -1.34 29.85
N THR A 660 15.76 -2.44 30.57
CA THR A 660 16.62 -3.54 30.16
C THR A 660 15.97 -4.89 30.46
N SER A 661 16.40 -5.89 29.71
CA SER A 661 16.06 -7.30 29.86
C SER A 661 16.39 -7.93 31.22
N LYS A 662 16.97 -7.19 32.16
CA LYS A 662 17.03 -7.58 33.58
C LYS A 662 15.63 -7.69 34.19
N ALA A 663 14.65 -6.96 33.63
CA ALA A 663 13.24 -7.06 33.97
C ALA A 663 12.39 -7.27 32.70
N TYR A 664 11.10 -7.53 32.90
CA TYR A 664 10.11 -7.52 31.82
C TYR A 664 9.90 -6.08 31.34
N MET A 665 10.16 -5.81 30.05
CA MET A 665 10.22 -4.43 29.54
C MET A 665 8.89 -3.93 28.98
N ASP A 666 8.26 -4.71 28.08
CA ASP A 666 7.07 -4.30 27.35
C ASP A 666 6.27 -5.55 26.86
N ARG A 667 5.11 -5.35 26.22
CA ARG A 667 4.28 -6.49 25.75
C ARG A 667 4.95 -7.31 24.67
N VAL A 668 5.92 -6.76 23.94
CA VAL A 668 6.67 -7.48 22.90
C VAL A 668 7.79 -8.31 23.55
N ASN A 669 8.54 -7.72 24.47
CA ASN A 669 9.64 -8.30 25.24
C ASN A 669 10.64 -9.10 24.39
N MET A 670 10.85 -8.70 23.14
CA MET A 670 11.78 -9.34 22.19
C MET A 670 13.16 -8.67 22.15
N TYR A 671 13.29 -7.49 22.75
CA TYR A 671 14.53 -6.71 22.80
C TYR A 671 15.24 -6.86 24.15
N ALA A 672 16.51 -6.49 24.16
CA ALA A 672 17.35 -6.55 25.35
C ALA A 672 17.39 -5.21 26.11
N SER A 673 17.10 -4.10 25.44
CA SER A 673 17.11 -2.75 26.00
C SER A 673 16.25 -1.76 25.21
N PHE A 674 15.83 -0.69 25.88
CA PHE A 674 15.08 0.44 25.34
C PHE A 674 15.74 1.75 25.78
N PHE A 675 15.96 2.67 24.83
CA PHE A 675 16.70 3.91 25.05
C PHE A 675 15.92 5.12 24.55
N VAL A 676 16.19 6.25 25.21
CA VAL A 676 15.76 7.59 24.80
C VAL A 676 17.00 8.48 24.78
N ALA A 677 17.18 9.25 23.73
CA ALA A 677 18.19 10.29 23.62
C ALA A 677 17.51 11.65 23.45
N VAL A 678 17.89 12.61 24.29
CA VAL A 678 17.34 13.97 24.25
C VAL A 678 18.40 14.93 23.71
N ARG A 679 18.05 15.70 22.68
CA ARG A 679 18.96 16.66 22.06
C ARG A 679 19.31 17.78 23.05
N VAL A 680 20.60 18.00 23.30
CA VAL A 680 21.08 19.03 24.23
C VAL A 680 20.73 20.43 23.71
N GLY A 681 20.43 21.37 24.62
CA GLY A 681 20.17 22.78 24.31
C GLY A 681 18.69 23.21 24.31
N GLY A 682 17.78 22.38 24.84
CA GLY A 682 16.38 22.77 25.07
C GLY A 682 16.21 23.67 26.29
N LEU A 683 15.22 24.59 26.25
CA LEU A 683 14.94 25.57 27.31
C LEU A 683 14.12 25.02 28.50
N ALA A 684 13.47 23.86 28.33
CA ALA A 684 12.55 23.28 29.32
C ALA A 684 13.14 22.03 29.98
N SER A 685 12.88 21.83 31.27
CA SER A 685 13.25 20.60 31.96
C SER A 685 12.43 19.43 31.45
N ILE A 686 13.11 18.34 31.04
CA ILE A 686 12.46 17.19 30.42
C ILE A 686 12.47 16.03 31.41
N LYS A 687 11.28 15.51 31.74
CA LYS A 687 11.11 14.35 32.61
C LYS A 687 10.99 13.07 31.80
N ILE A 688 11.88 12.12 32.04
CA ILE A 688 11.87 10.79 31.41
C ILE A 688 11.61 9.73 32.48
N PRO A 689 10.57 8.89 32.32
CA PRO A 689 10.34 7.77 33.21
C PRO A 689 11.37 6.67 32.93
N ILE A 690 11.92 6.07 33.98
CA ILE A 690 12.83 4.93 33.89
C ILE A 690 12.36 3.78 34.77
N HIS A 691 12.60 2.55 34.30
CA HIS A 691 12.30 1.35 35.08
C HIS A 691 13.30 1.22 36.24
N PRO A 692 12.90 0.84 37.46
CA PRO A 692 13.81 0.72 38.62
C PRO A 692 15.06 -0.16 38.37
N SER A 693 14.91 -1.17 37.51
CA SER A 693 16.01 -2.07 37.12
C SER A 693 17.08 -1.45 36.20
N SER A 694 16.88 -0.24 35.67
CA SER A 694 17.87 0.47 34.84
C SER A 694 19.03 1.08 35.66
N ARG A 695 18.87 1.26 36.99
CA ARG A 695 19.93 1.73 37.90
C ARG A 695 20.77 0.62 38.53
N LEU A 696 20.42 -0.65 38.35
CA LEU A 696 21.11 -1.77 39.00
C LEU A 696 22.45 -2.09 38.31
N HIS A 697 23.47 -1.28 38.60
CA HIS A 697 24.87 -1.65 38.37
C HIS A 697 25.51 -2.38 39.58
N ASP A 698 24.90 -2.38 40.78
CA ASP A 698 25.63 -2.77 42.01
C ASP A 698 25.04 -3.84 42.95
N HIS A 699 23.94 -4.53 42.64
CA HIS A 699 23.48 -5.62 43.54
C HIS A 699 23.23 -6.95 42.84
N LYS A 700 23.95 -7.98 43.30
CA LYS A 700 23.73 -9.40 43.01
C LYS A 700 22.34 -9.79 43.53
N LEU A 701 21.46 -10.25 42.64
CA LEU A 701 20.21 -10.89 43.02
C LEU A 701 20.47 -12.39 43.30
N ASP A 702 20.02 -12.85 44.47
CA ASP A 702 20.00 -14.26 44.89
C ASP A 702 18.94 -15.02 44.06
N PRO A 703 19.21 -16.19 43.45
CA PRO A 703 18.33 -16.81 42.44
C PRO A 703 17.04 -17.46 42.96
N LYS A 704 16.64 -17.26 44.23
CA LYS A 704 15.73 -18.20 44.91
C LYS A 704 14.30 -17.75 45.25
N GLU A 705 13.88 -16.51 45.01
CA GLU A 705 12.47 -16.15 45.24
C GLU A 705 11.90 -15.29 44.11
N PRO A 706 10.78 -15.69 43.46
CA PRO A 706 9.96 -14.77 42.70
C PRO A 706 9.19 -13.89 43.71
N GLU A 707 9.56 -12.62 43.80
CA GLU A 707 8.84 -11.64 44.62
C GLU A 707 7.34 -11.61 44.26
N SER A 708 6.52 -11.54 45.30
CA SER A 708 5.06 -11.48 45.28
C SER A 708 4.52 -10.31 44.42
N PRO A 709 3.42 -10.53 43.66
CA PRO A 709 2.83 -9.53 42.76
C PRO A 709 2.10 -8.37 43.45
N ASP A 710 1.92 -8.40 44.77
CA ASP A 710 1.34 -7.30 45.55
C ASP A 710 2.39 -6.33 46.12
N SER A 711 3.67 -6.54 45.82
CA SER A 711 4.64 -5.45 45.92
C SER A 711 4.32 -4.46 44.79
N VAL A 712 3.74 -3.33 45.18
CA VAL A 712 3.60 -2.12 44.37
C VAL A 712 4.78 -2.03 43.40
N LEU A 713 4.55 -2.20 42.09
CA LEU A 713 5.56 -1.86 41.08
C LEU A 713 6.11 -0.49 41.50
N PRO A 714 7.41 -0.36 41.82
CA PRO A 714 7.90 0.89 42.38
C PRO A 714 7.48 2.01 41.44
N ALA A 715 6.96 3.11 41.99
CA ALA A 715 6.59 4.27 41.19
C ALA A 715 7.73 4.57 40.19
N PRO A 716 7.44 4.85 38.91
CA PRO A 716 8.47 5.07 37.93
C PRO A 716 9.45 6.12 38.46
N LEU A 717 10.74 5.80 38.42
CA LEU A 717 11.77 6.77 38.76
C LEU A 717 11.83 7.77 37.61
N TRP A 718 11.94 9.05 37.92
CA TRP A 718 12.04 10.11 36.91
C TRP A 718 13.47 10.61 36.82
N ILE A 719 13.96 10.80 35.61
CA ILE A 719 15.17 11.57 35.35
C ILE A 719 14.74 12.91 34.78
N GLU A 720 15.16 13.99 35.43
CA GLU A 720 15.03 15.36 34.91
C GLU A 720 16.31 15.72 34.14
N ILE A 721 16.15 16.28 32.95
CA ILE A 721 17.23 16.65 32.03
C ILE A 721 17.27 18.16 31.88
#